data_AF-A0A936U446-F1
#
_entry.id   AF-A0A936U446-F1
#
_cell.length_a   1.000
_cell.length_b   1.000
_cell.length_c   1.000
_cell.angle_alpha   90.00
_cell.angle_beta   90.00
_cell.angle_gamma   90.00
#
_symmetry.space_group_name_H-M   'P 1'
#
loop_
_entity.id
_entity.type
_entity.pdbx_description
1 polymer ?
#
loop_
_entity_poly.entity_id
_entity_poly.type
_entity_poly.pdbx_seq_one_letter_code
_entity_poly.pdbx_strand_id
1 'polypeptide(L)'
;MRRASFLLTGGGLLGLCTLSLAPSPARTASGACPEVAGAVVINELLVNPTGTDGGQEWVELYNPGATDITLTGWAFQRGKSSSTPMKTRHTFGATAVIPAGGYYILGDTALTSPTPDEVTTTASTLDLGNGNTNADAVQLLDCDGELIDVIVYGVAPNSDGWTDETGALVADADLAPEPGEGEVLARVDDGADTNLSATDVCVDTVSTPDAKNRTSCAETVPPDTGDTGIVDTGDTSPPDSGGDSGGDSGGGGDSGTTSLCTPGAPGGLVINEVLYDPADDATGEYVELYNKGGSPVGLGGWTLNAAKSSWSKQLTFADTDEIPAGGYLVVHDGGVTVSAGSAAAVANLDLGNAGSSGDAVRLDDCEGRIIDTVIYGANNNDSFLDDSGAVATSYAPKASEGQAIRRDALGADTDQSGVDFTVGDPTPGAATPSGGGDPDECVLLGGVVINELLPNSAGSDNADWLELYNPGASEVTLTGWTLEYGTSTYSSAKSLSDVVIPAGGLVLIHDDGFTPPSGATGYNLSIDLGTGSNSDAVRVVNCLGEPVDTVVYSDPNENSWVDDSGAVATSFAPKPNSEESIGRRIDGVDTNQSGDDFTLYLVSEVTPGFENPVPFDCAANGALNGLVINEIMTTPDTAVGPGRVD
;
A
#
# COMPACT_ATOMS: atom_id res chain seq x y z
N MET A 1 21.60 23.35 -43.34
CA MET A 1 22.34 24.25 -44.27
C MET A 1 22.67 25.57 -43.57
N ARG A 2 23.93 25.80 -43.19
CA ARG A 2 24.71 27.07 -43.30
C ARG A 2 25.99 26.93 -42.47
N ARG A 3 27.07 26.61 -43.19
CA ARG A 3 28.46 26.70 -42.72
C ARG A 3 28.89 28.17 -42.73
N ALA A 4 29.62 28.60 -41.70
CA ALA A 4 30.49 29.76 -41.79
C ALA A 4 31.93 29.29 -41.52
N SER A 5 32.71 29.19 -42.58
CA SER A 5 34.16 28.97 -42.53
C SER A 5 34.86 30.33 -42.50
N PHE A 6 35.82 30.51 -41.60
CA PHE A 6 36.82 31.58 -41.70
C PHE A 6 38.21 30.94 -41.82
N LEU A 7 38.87 31.26 -42.92
CA LEU A 7 40.26 30.90 -43.23
C LEU A 7 41.18 31.93 -42.54
N LEU A 8 42.18 31.48 -41.78
CA LEU A 8 43.37 32.29 -41.49
C LEU A 8 44.63 31.48 -41.79
N THR A 9 45.44 32.04 -42.68
CA THR A 9 46.75 31.60 -43.14
C THR A 9 47.86 32.00 -42.16
N GLY A 10 48.84 31.14 -41.91
CA GLY A 10 50.17 31.56 -41.45
C GLY A 10 50.77 30.68 -40.36
N GLY A 11 51.85 29.98 -40.70
CA GLY A 11 52.48 28.92 -39.89
C GLY A 11 53.13 29.37 -38.58
N GLY A 12 53.22 28.42 -37.65
CA GLY A 12 54.06 28.55 -36.45
C GLY A 12 53.73 27.51 -35.37
N LEU A 13 54.48 26.41 -35.39
CA LEU A 13 54.82 25.48 -34.29
C LEU A 13 53.70 24.91 -33.39
N LEU A 14 53.58 23.56 -33.41
CA LEU A 14 52.75 22.78 -32.51
C LEU A 14 53.08 23.04 -31.03
N GLY A 15 52.10 23.55 -30.29
CA GLY A 15 51.90 23.32 -28.87
C GLY A 15 50.41 23.12 -28.65
N LEU A 16 49.98 21.91 -28.30
CA LEU A 16 48.61 21.68 -27.83
C LEU A 16 48.45 22.42 -26.50
N CYS A 17 47.91 23.63 -26.56
CA CYS A 17 47.34 24.32 -25.42
C CYS A 17 45.87 23.89 -25.37
N THR A 18 45.53 22.95 -24.48
CA THR A 18 44.15 22.65 -24.17
C THR A 18 43.55 23.91 -23.54
N LEU A 19 42.60 24.51 -24.24
CA LEU A 19 41.77 25.57 -23.73
C LEU A 19 40.92 24.95 -22.61
N SER A 20 41.41 25.04 -21.37
CA SER A 20 40.59 24.77 -20.19
C SER A 20 39.47 25.81 -20.21
N LEU A 21 38.25 25.37 -20.53
CA LEU A 21 37.06 26.11 -20.11
C LEU A 21 37.19 26.19 -18.59
N ALA A 22 37.41 27.40 -18.08
CA ALA A 22 37.26 27.64 -16.66
C ALA A 22 35.85 27.18 -16.27
N PRO A 23 35.70 26.36 -15.21
CA PRO A 23 34.38 26.01 -14.72
C PRO A 23 33.62 27.32 -14.48
N SER A 24 32.38 27.38 -14.95
CA SER A 24 31.43 28.42 -14.57
C SER A 24 31.53 28.63 -13.05
N PRO A 25 31.48 29.88 -12.55
CA PRO A 25 31.51 30.11 -11.11
C PRO A 25 30.41 29.25 -10.49
N ALA A 26 30.82 28.35 -9.58
CA ALA A 26 29.92 27.48 -8.84
C ALA A 26 28.76 28.35 -8.32
N ARG A 27 27.54 27.95 -8.67
CA ARG A 27 26.35 28.53 -8.05
C ARG A 27 26.57 28.43 -6.55
N THR A 28 26.56 29.57 -5.88
CA THR A 28 26.46 29.62 -4.42
C THR A 28 25.26 28.78 -4.01
N ALA A 29 25.47 27.79 -3.16
CA ALA A 29 24.47 26.86 -2.66
C ALA A 29 23.22 27.60 -2.18
N SER A 30 22.17 27.54 -3.01
CA SER A 30 20.79 27.46 -2.54
C SER A 30 20.51 25.96 -2.40
N GLY A 31 19.79 25.57 -1.34
CA GLY A 31 19.63 24.17 -0.89
C GLY A 31 19.52 23.16 -2.02
N ALA A 32 20.38 22.14 -1.97
CA ALA A 32 20.38 21.03 -2.93
C ALA A 32 19.04 20.29 -2.87
N CYS A 33 18.58 19.76 -4.01
CA CYS A 33 17.50 18.77 -4.01
C CYS A 33 17.92 17.61 -3.10
N PRO A 34 17.03 17.08 -2.24
CA PRO A 34 17.28 15.77 -1.68
C PRO A 34 17.47 14.79 -2.85
N GLU A 35 18.51 13.97 -2.81
CA GLU A 35 18.77 12.97 -3.84
C GLU A 35 17.70 11.89 -3.72
N VAL A 36 16.66 11.98 -4.57
CA VAL A 36 15.53 11.04 -4.61
C VAL A 36 15.74 10.11 -5.80
N ALA A 37 16.78 9.28 -5.72
CA ALA A 37 17.06 8.33 -6.80
C ALA A 37 15.93 7.30 -6.90
N GLY A 38 15.11 7.39 -7.95
CA GLY A 38 14.18 6.34 -8.41
C GLY A 38 13.00 5.97 -7.49
N ALA A 39 12.69 6.76 -6.46
CA ALA A 39 11.61 6.39 -5.54
C ALA A 39 10.24 6.72 -6.13
N VAL A 40 9.96 7.97 -6.52
CA VAL A 40 8.60 8.35 -6.93
C VAL A 40 8.31 7.93 -8.37
N VAL A 41 7.20 7.21 -8.58
CA VAL A 41 6.70 6.87 -9.92
C VAL A 41 5.37 7.56 -10.20
N ILE A 42 5.09 7.82 -11.47
CA ILE A 42 3.77 8.15 -12.01
C ILE A 42 2.95 6.86 -11.97
N ASN A 43 1.93 6.79 -11.13
CA ASN A 43 1.24 5.55 -10.80
C ASN A 43 -0.06 5.33 -11.60
N GLU A 44 -0.86 6.38 -11.74
CA GLU A 44 -2.16 6.31 -12.42
C GLU A 44 -2.48 7.64 -13.13
N LEU A 45 -3.15 7.59 -14.28
CA LEU A 45 -3.51 8.77 -15.08
C LEU A 45 -4.89 8.64 -15.70
N LEU A 46 -5.72 9.68 -15.54
CA LEU A 46 -6.91 9.88 -16.36
C LEU A 46 -6.62 10.92 -17.44
N VAL A 47 -6.31 10.45 -18.65
CA VAL A 47 -5.92 11.33 -19.78
C VAL A 47 -7.08 11.67 -20.71
N ASN A 48 -8.19 10.91 -20.65
CA ASN A 48 -9.35 11.07 -21.52
C ASN A 48 -10.66 11.00 -20.72
N PRO A 49 -10.93 11.98 -19.84
CA PRO A 49 -12.10 11.96 -18.97
C PRO A 49 -13.42 11.99 -19.75
N THR A 50 -14.46 11.34 -19.21
CA THR A 50 -15.79 11.31 -19.84
C THR A 50 -16.39 12.71 -20.00
N GLY A 51 -16.96 12.99 -21.17
CA GLY A 51 -17.67 14.24 -21.46
C GLY A 51 -16.78 15.33 -22.07
N THR A 52 -16.87 16.57 -21.57
CA THR A 52 -16.00 17.66 -22.06
C THR A 52 -14.66 17.61 -21.35
N ASP A 53 -13.55 17.55 -22.11
CA ASP A 53 -12.13 17.61 -21.66
C ASP A 53 -11.74 18.87 -20.86
N GLY A 54 -12.70 19.63 -20.34
CA GLY A 54 -12.54 20.94 -19.72
C GLY A 54 -11.96 20.95 -18.31
N GLY A 55 -10.98 20.08 -18.01
CA GLY A 55 -10.19 20.12 -16.78
C GLY A 55 -10.51 19.03 -15.76
N GLN A 56 -10.82 17.81 -16.22
CA GLN A 56 -11.02 16.62 -15.37
C GLN A 56 -9.85 15.62 -15.48
N GLU A 57 -8.76 16.01 -16.14
CA GLU A 57 -7.56 15.16 -16.21
C GLU A 57 -6.83 15.19 -14.86
N TRP A 58 -6.16 14.10 -14.54
CA TRP A 58 -5.32 14.00 -13.35
C TRP A 58 -4.22 12.95 -13.52
N VAL A 59 -3.20 13.10 -12.68
CA VAL A 59 -2.08 12.18 -12.55
C VAL A 59 -1.83 11.91 -11.08
N GLU A 60 -1.60 10.66 -10.74
CA GLU A 60 -1.18 10.23 -9.42
C GLU A 60 0.30 9.87 -9.44
N LEU A 61 1.00 10.27 -8.39
CA LEU A 61 2.36 9.87 -8.09
C LEU A 61 2.35 8.94 -6.88
N TYR A 62 3.21 7.93 -6.86
CA TYR A 62 3.35 7.00 -5.75
C TYR A 62 4.76 7.03 -5.19
N ASN A 63 4.87 7.03 -3.87
CA ASN A 63 6.12 6.87 -3.14
C ASN A 63 6.21 5.45 -2.55
N PRO A 64 6.91 4.49 -3.20
CA PRO A 64 7.17 3.16 -2.67
C PRO A 64 8.18 3.15 -1.52
N GLY A 65 8.84 4.28 -1.24
CA GLY A 65 9.86 4.41 -0.22
C GLY A 65 9.28 4.47 1.19
N ALA A 66 10.12 4.14 2.17
CA ALA A 66 9.77 4.13 3.59
C ALA A 66 9.83 5.52 4.26
N THR A 67 10.12 6.59 3.52
CA THR A 67 10.19 7.97 4.05
C THR A 67 9.37 8.92 3.19
N ASP A 68 8.77 9.92 3.83
CA ASP A 68 8.09 11.02 3.14
C ASP A 68 9.01 11.73 2.14
N ILE A 69 8.53 11.96 0.93
CA ILE A 69 9.26 12.64 -0.14
C ILE A 69 8.66 14.02 -0.36
N THR A 70 9.49 15.05 -0.18
CA THR A 70 9.10 16.43 -0.49
C THR A 70 9.36 16.73 -1.97
N LEU A 71 8.31 17.05 -2.72
CA LEU A 71 8.37 17.36 -4.15
C LEU A 71 8.72 18.83 -4.43
N THR A 72 9.17 19.59 -3.43
CA THR A 72 9.35 21.05 -3.60
C THR A 72 10.26 21.38 -4.77
N GLY A 73 9.73 22.10 -5.76
CA GLY A 73 10.47 22.51 -6.95
C GLY A 73 10.55 21.46 -8.06
N TRP A 74 10.03 20.26 -7.85
CA TRP A 74 9.87 19.24 -8.90
C TRP A 74 8.92 19.75 -9.98
N ALA A 75 9.01 19.18 -11.17
CA ALA A 75 8.23 19.59 -12.33
C ALA A 75 7.54 18.42 -13.01
N PHE A 76 6.24 18.55 -13.22
CA PHE A 76 5.49 17.66 -14.09
C PHE A 76 5.43 18.24 -15.50
N GLN A 77 5.80 17.45 -16.50
CA GLN A 77 5.80 17.85 -17.90
C GLN A 77 4.99 16.90 -18.77
N ARG A 78 4.49 17.45 -19.87
CA ARG A 78 3.73 16.70 -20.86
C ARG A 78 4.28 16.93 -22.27
N GLY A 79 4.38 15.84 -23.03
CA GLY A 79 4.61 15.78 -24.47
C GLY A 79 3.35 15.31 -25.22
N LYS A 80 2.86 16.11 -26.17
CA LYS A 80 1.87 15.70 -27.17
C LYS A 80 2.38 15.97 -28.57
N SER A 81 1.64 15.49 -29.56
CA SER A 81 1.80 15.87 -30.97
C SER A 81 2.22 17.34 -31.15
N SER A 82 3.44 17.57 -31.67
CA SER A 82 4.09 18.89 -31.91
C SER A 82 4.56 19.70 -30.69
N SER A 83 4.59 19.13 -29.48
CA SER A 83 5.10 19.81 -28.28
C SER A 83 6.52 19.38 -27.92
N THR A 84 7.44 19.40 -28.88
CA THR A 84 8.87 19.23 -28.63
C THR A 84 9.57 20.60 -28.51
N PRO A 85 10.25 20.90 -27.38
CA PRO A 85 10.41 20.08 -26.17
C PRO A 85 9.14 20.03 -25.31
N MET A 86 9.03 19.01 -24.44
CA MET A 86 7.92 18.83 -23.51
C MET A 86 7.63 20.11 -22.71
N LYS A 87 6.36 20.32 -22.37
CA LYS A 87 5.92 21.54 -21.68
C LYS A 87 5.72 21.25 -20.21
N THR A 88 6.33 22.04 -19.34
CA THR A 88 6.02 22.08 -17.91
C THR A 88 4.58 22.52 -17.69
N ARG A 89 3.82 21.68 -17.01
CA ARG A 89 2.41 21.91 -16.66
C ARG A 89 2.24 22.28 -15.19
N HIS A 90 3.09 21.72 -14.35
CA HIS A 90 3.09 22.01 -12.93
C HIS A 90 4.50 22.09 -12.37
N THR A 91 4.67 22.88 -11.31
CA THR A 91 5.86 22.92 -10.49
C THR A 91 5.41 22.87 -9.04
N PHE A 92 5.79 21.80 -8.35
CA PHE A 92 5.27 21.47 -7.02
C PHE A 92 5.75 22.46 -5.97
N GLY A 93 4.81 22.87 -5.11
CA GLY A 93 5.04 23.88 -4.08
C GLY A 93 5.83 23.37 -2.86
N ALA A 94 6.12 24.29 -1.93
CA ALA A 94 6.88 24.01 -0.71
C ALA A 94 6.19 23.05 0.29
N THR A 95 4.93 22.71 0.04
CA THR A 95 4.09 21.84 0.88
C THR A 95 3.75 20.52 0.21
N ALA A 96 4.21 20.29 -1.02
CA ALA A 96 3.99 19.04 -1.72
C ALA A 96 4.88 17.95 -1.11
N VAL A 97 4.24 17.01 -0.39
CA VAL A 97 4.88 15.90 0.28
C VAL A 97 4.06 14.64 -0.04
N ILE A 98 4.73 13.61 -0.54
CA ILE A 98 4.14 12.27 -0.67
C ILE A 98 4.58 11.47 0.56
N PRO A 99 3.66 11.00 1.43
CA PRO A 99 4.04 10.14 2.56
C PRO A 99 4.78 8.88 2.11
N ALA A 100 5.54 8.26 3.02
CA ALA A 100 6.06 6.91 2.81
C ALA A 100 4.94 5.93 2.44
N GLY A 101 5.10 5.17 1.35
CA GLY A 101 4.06 4.27 0.85
C GLY A 101 2.77 4.98 0.38
N GLY A 102 2.78 6.30 0.25
CA GLY A 102 1.61 7.12 -0.05
C GLY A 102 1.52 7.58 -1.50
N TYR A 103 0.36 8.15 -1.85
CA TYR A 103 0.06 8.68 -3.17
C TYR A 103 -0.04 10.20 -3.16
N TYR A 104 0.01 10.82 -4.34
CA TYR A 104 -0.14 12.25 -4.51
C TYR A 104 -0.80 12.58 -5.83
N ILE A 105 -1.98 13.21 -5.76
CA ILE A 105 -2.81 13.49 -6.92
C ILE A 105 -2.62 14.93 -7.38
N LEU A 106 -2.07 15.08 -8.59
CA LEU A 106 -2.06 16.34 -9.32
C LEU A 106 -3.22 16.37 -10.32
N GLY A 107 -4.17 17.27 -10.08
CA GLY A 107 -5.37 17.43 -10.90
C GLY A 107 -5.41 18.71 -11.71
N ASP A 108 -6.31 18.78 -12.68
CA ASP A 108 -6.69 20.07 -13.27
C ASP A 108 -7.51 20.95 -12.33
N THR A 109 -7.49 22.27 -12.56
CA THR A 109 -8.24 23.24 -11.72
C THR A 109 -9.74 22.98 -11.56
N ALA A 110 -10.35 22.24 -12.49
CA ALA A 110 -11.78 21.92 -12.45
C ALA A 110 -12.04 20.50 -11.93
N LEU A 111 -11.00 19.74 -11.57
CA LEU A 111 -11.12 18.41 -11.00
C LEU A 111 -11.68 18.51 -9.58
N THR A 112 -12.75 17.77 -9.34
CA THR A 112 -13.37 17.64 -8.01
C THR A 112 -13.43 16.20 -7.52
N SER A 113 -13.16 15.22 -8.39
CA SER A 113 -13.07 13.80 -8.06
C SER A 113 -12.09 13.12 -9.03
N PRO A 114 -11.03 12.44 -8.54
CA PRO A 114 -10.62 12.38 -7.13
C PRO A 114 -10.28 13.76 -6.57
N THR A 115 -10.23 13.88 -5.24
CA THR A 115 -9.81 15.15 -4.61
C THR A 115 -8.31 15.32 -4.85
N PRO A 116 -7.87 16.34 -5.59
CA PRO A 116 -6.45 16.52 -5.85
C PRO A 116 -5.73 17.11 -4.62
N ASP A 117 -4.55 16.58 -4.30
CA ASP A 117 -3.63 17.17 -3.32
C ASP A 117 -3.13 18.54 -3.77
N GLU A 118 -2.90 18.67 -5.08
CA GLU A 118 -2.60 19.94 -5.72
C GLU A 118 -3.26 20.02 -7.09
N VAL A 119 -3.70 21.23 -7.45
CA VAL A 119 -4.26 21.50 -8.79
C VAL A 119 -3.31 22.35 -9.60
N THR A 120 -3.35 22.17 -10.92
CA THR A 120 -2.69 23.06 -11.87
C THR A 120 -3.25 24.49 -11.81
N THR A 121 -2.79 25.39 -12.68
CA THR A 121 -3.42 26.70 -12.84
C THR A 121 -4.26 26.74 -14.11
N THR A 122 -5.24 27.65 -14.17
CA THR A 122 -6.04 27.88 -15.40
C THR A 122 -5.18 28.29 -16.62
N ALA A 123 -3.95 28.76 -16.41
CA ALA A 123 -3.00 29.10 -17.47
C ALA A 123 -2.08 27.91 -17.87
N SER A 124 -2.07 26.83 -17.07
CA SER A 124 -1.18 25.69 -17.20
C SER A 124 -1.90 24.37 -16.88
N THR A 125 -3.09 24.17 -17.46
CA THR A 125 -3.80 22.88 -17.35
C THR A 125 -2.88 21.72 -17.77
N LEU A 126 -3.15 20.53 -17.21
CA LEU A 126 -2.47 19.30 -17.54
C LEU A 126 -2.51 19.10 -19.05
N ASP A 127 -3.72 19.08 -19.63
CA ASP A 127 -3.93 18.83 -21.05
C ASP A 127 -3.10 17.59 -21.37
N LEU A 128 -3.39 16.39 -20.88
CA LEU A 128 -2.47 15.26 -20.97
C LEU A 128 -2.31 14.79 -22.44
N GLY A 129 -3.39 14.87 -23.21
CA GLY A 129 -3.44 14.36 -24.58
C GLY A 129 -3.78 12.88 -24.59
N ASN A 130 -4.58 12.45 -25.56
CA ASN A 130 -5.20 11.13 -25.51
C ASN A 130 -4.38 10.06 -26.23
N GLY A 131 -3.26 10.42 -26.87
CA GLY A 131 -2.42 9.46 -27.60
C GLY A 131 -3.08 8.87 -28.86
N ASN A 132 -4.09 9.51 -29.44
CA ASN A 132 -4.98 8.90 -30.45
C ASN A 132 -4.48 8.93 -31.92
N THR A 133 -3.45 9.71 -32.22
CA THR A 133 -2.93 9.89 -33.60
C THR A 133 -1.42 9.73 -33.71
N ASN A 134 -0.72 9.79 -32.58
CA ASN A 134 0.69 9.60 -32.36
C ASN A 134 0.88 9.40 -30.86
N ALA A 135 2.01 8.83 -30.43
CA ALA A 135 2.30 8.69 -29.02
C ALA A 135 2.36 10.06 -28.31
N ASP A 136 1.73 10.13 -27.15
CA ASP A 136 1.86 11.22 -26.19
C ASP A 136 2.71 10.71 -25.00
N ALA A 137 3.16 11.62 -24.13
CA ALA A 137 4.03 11.28 -23.02
C ALA A 137 3.84 12.23 -21.83
N VAL A 138 4.08 11.72 -20.62
CA VAL A 138 4.22 12.53 -19.41
C VAL A 138 5.50 12.17 -18.70
N GLN A 139 6.10 13.13 -17.99
CA GLN A 139 7.28 12.86 -17.21
C GLN A 139 7.34 13.70 -15.93
N LEU A 140 8.01 13.14 -14.93
CA LEU A 140 8.31 13.77 -13.66
C LEU A 140 9.79 14.12 -13.62
N LEU A 141 10.11 15.36 -13.26
CA LEU A 141 11.49 15.79 -13.02
C LEU A 141 11.65 16.30 -11.60
N ASP A 142 12.82 16.08 -11.03
CA ASP A 142 13.17 16.63 -9.72
C ASP A 142 13.42 18.14 -9.78
N CYS A 143 13.82 18.73 -8.65
CA CYS A 143 14.07 20.15 -8.53
C CYS A 143 15.40 20.63 -9.16
N ASP A 144 16.30 19.72 -9.53
CA ASP A 144 17.50 19.98 -10.33
C ASP A 144 17.25 19.78 -11.84
N GLY A 145 16.10 19.22 -12.21
CA GLY A 145 15.66 18.96 -13.57
C GLY A 145 16.12 17.61 -14.12
N GLU A 146 16.48 16.67 -13.24
CA GLU A 146 16.74 15.27 -13.57
C GLU A 146 15.42 14.53 -13.80
N LEU A 147 15.40 13.62 -14.79
CA LEU A 147 14.22 12.82 -15.11
C LEU A 147 14.08 11.71 -14.07
N ILE A 148 12.92 11.65 -13.43
CA ILE A 148 12.59 10.66 -12.41
C ILE A 148 11.82 9.48 -13.02
N ASP A 149 10.78 9.78 -13.80
CA ASP A 149 9.91 8.77 -14.42
C ASP A 149 9.22 9.35 -15.66
N VAL A 150 8.98 8.52 -16.68
CA VAL A 150 8.27 8.87 -17.92
C VAL A 150 7.35 7.73 -18.37
N ILE A 151 6.09 8.09 -18.69
CA ILE A 151 5.16 7.19 -19.36
C ILE A 151 4.93 7.70 -20.78
N VAL A 152 5.19 6.84 -21.76
CA VAL A 152 4.88 7.08 -23.17
C VAL A 152 3.73 6.17 -23.58
N TYR A 153 2.63 6.75 -24.06
CA TYR A 153 1.36 6.04 -24.26
C TYR A 153 0.66 6.43 -25.57
N GLY A 154 -0.29 5.61 -25.99
CA GLY A 154 -1.14 5.85 -27.15
C GLY A 154 -0.79 4.98 -28.36
N VAL A 155 -1.13 5.48 -29.55
CA VAL A 155 -0.96 4.74 -30.81
C VAL A 155 0.37 5.05 -31.47
N ALA A 156 0.97 4.01 -32.05
CA ALA A 156 2.12 4.14 -32.92
C ALA A 156 1.79 5.02 -34.15
N PRO A 157 2.76 5.79 -34.67
CA PRO A 157 4.17 5.83 -34.25
C PRO A 157 4.47 6.77 -33.06
N ASN A 158 5.65 6.62 -32.44
CA ASN A 158 6.29 7.65 -31.61
C ASN A 158 7.08 8.62 -32.50
N SER A 159 6.38 9.42 -33.33
CA SER A 159 7.06 10.32 -34.29
C SER A 159 7.72 11.54 -33.67
N ASP A 160 7.31 11.91 -32.45
CA ASP A 160 7.82 13.09 -31.75
C ASP A 160 9.14 12.80 -31.00
N GLY A 161 9.50 11.52 -30.87
CA GLY A 161 10.80 11.12 -30.38
C GLY A 161 10.89 11.05 -28.86
N TRP A 162 9.82 10.65 -28.18
CA TRP A 162 9.80 10.51 -26.72
C TRP A 162 10.76 9.41 -26.27
N THR A 163 11.52 9.70 -25.22
CA THR A 163 12.56 8.82 -24.69
C THR A 163 12.17 8.29 -23.32
N ASP A 164 12.72 7.14 -22.96
CA ASP A 164 12.72 6.61 -21.59
C ASP A 164 13.67 7.40 -20.67
N GLU A 165 13.72 6.99 -19.41
CA GLU A 165 14.52 7.53 -18.31
C GLU A 165 16.03 7.47 -18.62
N THR A 166 16.46 6.52 -19.47
CA THR A 166 17.85 6.40 -19.92
C THR A 166 18.19 7.36 -21.07
N GLY A 167 17.18 8.05 -21.61
CA GLY A 167 17.28 8.90 -22.80
C GLY A 167 17.28 8.11 -24.10
N ALA A 168 16.94 6.83 -24.09
CA ALA A 168 16.77 6.03 -25.30
C ALA A 168 15.36 6.22 -25.88
N LEU A 169 15.24 6.17 -27.21
CA LEU A 169 13.95 6.35 -27.88
C LEU A 169 13.02 5.17 -27.57
N VAL A 170 11.83 5.44 -27.03
CA VAL A 170 10.80 4.41 -26.81
C VAL A 170 10.29 3.91 -28.17
N ALA A 171 10.38 2.60 -28.40
CA ALA A 171 9.94 2.01 -29.65
C ALA A 171 8.40 1.91 -29.70
N ASP A 172 7.83 1.89 -30.90
CA ASP A 172 6.37 1.79 -31.11
C ASP A 172 5.72 0.57 -30.44
N ALA A 173 6.50 -0.50 -30.19
CA ALA A 173 6.03 -1.71 -29.53
C ALA A 173 6.01 -1.62 -27.99
N ASP A 174 6.69 -0.62 -27.43
CA ASP A 174 6.90 -0.45 -25.99
C ASP A 174 6.05 0.71 -25.43
N LEU A 175 5.10 1.22 -26.22
CA LEU A 175 4.12 2.21 -25.80
C LEU A 175 3.07 1.58 -24.87
N ALA A 176 2.73 2.27 -23.78
CA ALA A 176 1.53 1.94 -23.02
C ALA A 176 0.28 2.11 -23.92
N PRO A 177 -0.81 1.35 -23.68
CA PRO A 177 -1.94 1.32 -24.59
C PRO A 177 -2.65 2.69 -24.70
N GLU A 178 -3.44 2.89 -25.76
CA GLU A 178 -4.33 4.06 -25.86
C GLU A 178 -5.53 3.87 -24.92
N PRO A 179 -5.77 4.76 -23.93
CA PRO A 179 -6.94 4.69 -23.07
C PRO A 179 -8.19 5.24 -23.79
N GLY A 180 -9.31 4.55 -23.62
CA GLY A 180 -10.64 5.00 -24.04
C GLY A 180 -11.18 6.15 -23.20
N GLU A 181 -12.41 6.59 -23.52
CA GLU A 181 -13.09 7.63 -22.75
C GLU A 181 -13.46 7.10 -21.34
N GLY A 182 -13.00 7.81 -20.31
CA GLY A 182 -13.20 7.46 -18.91
C GLY A 182 -12.28 6.36 -18.38
N GLU A 183 -11.41 5.79 -19.21
CA GLU A 183 -10.45 4.77 -18.79
C GLU A 183 -9.16 5.43 -18.29
N VAL A 184 -8.52 4.77 -17.33
CA VAL A 184 -7.25 5.19 -16.74
C VAL A 184 -6.09 4.40 -17.32
N LEU A 185 -4.93 5.02 -17.37
CA LEU A 185 -3.66 4.32 -17.48
C LEU A 185 -3.16 4.07 -16.06
N ALA A 186 -2.94 2.81 -15.68
CA ALA A 186 -2.52 2.42 -14.35
C ALA A 186 -1.28 1.53 -14.42
N ARG A 187 -0.35 1.69 -13.47
CA ARG A 187 0.73 0.72 -13.31
C ARG A 187 0.15 -0.61 -12.83
N VAL A 188 0.60 -1.72 -13.42
CA VAL A 188 0.09 -3.08 -13.11
C VAL A 188 0.37 -3.45 -11.65
N ASP A 189 1.58 -3.14 -11.20
CA ASP A 189 1.99 -3.21 -9.80
C ASP A 189 2.52 -1.82 -9.41
N ASP A 190 1.97 -1.24 -8.35
CA ASP A 190 2.43 0.06 -7.85
C ASP A 190 3.93 0.06 -7.57
N GLY A 191 4.60 1.14 -7.99
CA GLY A 191 6.04 1.28 -7.82
C GLY A 191 6.89 0.46 -8.79
N ALA A 192 6.30 -0.42 -9.62
CA ALA A 192 7.04 -1.15 -10.62
C ALA A 192 7.38 -0.25 -11.83
N ASP A 193 8.66 -0.14 -12.15
CA ASP A 193 9.15 0.60 -13.30
C ASP A 193 10.32 -0.11 -13.98
N THR A 194 10.07 -0.66 -15.17
CA THR A 194 11.08 -1.35 -15.98
C THR A 194 11.66 -0.46 -17.08
N ASN A 195 11.33 0.85 -17.08
CA ASN A 195 11.60 1.81 -18.16
C ASN A 195 10.93 1.41 -19.50
N LEU A 196 9.92 0.53 -19.45
CA LEU A 196 9.18 0.07 -20.62
C LEU A 196 7.69 0.23 -20.35
N SER A 197 7.11 1.35 -20.82
CA SER A 197 5.71 1.70 -20.52
C SER A 197 4.70 0.60 -20.88
N ALA A 198 4.91 -0.16 -21.96
CA ALA A 198 4.05 -1.31 -22.32
C ALA A 198 4.08 -2.51 -21.34
N THR A 199 5.13 -2.61 -20.54
CA THR A 199 5.28 -3.67 -19.53
C THR A 199 4.65 -3.26 -18.21
N ASP A 200 4.83 -1.99 -17.85
CA ASP A 200 4.52 -1.50 -16.52
C ASP A 200 3.12 -0.89 -16.43
N VAL A 201 2.58 -0.39 -17.54
CA VAL A 201 1.33 0.40 -17.57
C VAL A 201 0.31 -0.26 -18.49
N CYS A 202 -0.93 -0.26 -18.02
CA CYS A 202 -2.07 -0.86 -18.70
C CYS A 202 -3.27 0.08 -18.70
N VAL A 203 -4.33 -0.29 -19.43
CA VAL A 203 -5.61 0.42 -19.38
C VAL A 203 -6.55 -0.30 -18.40
N ASP A 204 -7.15 0.46 -17.50
CA ASP A 204 -8.20 -0.02 -16.59
C ASP A 204 -9.46 0.84 -16.71
N THR A 205 -10.62 0.20 -16.56
CA THR A 205 -11.92 0.86 -16.48
C THR A 205 -12.27 1.29 -15.06
N VAL A 206 -11.51 0.82 -14.07
CA VAL A 206 -11.67 1.16 -12.66
C VAL A 206 -10.51 2.04 -12.25
N SER A 207 -10.79 3.30 -11.94
CA SER A 207 -9.80 4.21 -11.36
C SER A 207 -9.58 3.91 -9.88
N THR A 208 -8.34 3.97 -9.40
CA THR A 208 -7.95 3.67 -8.01
C THR A 208 -7.19 4.83 -7.33
N PRO A 209 -7.67 6.08 -7.42
CA PRO A 209 -6.96 7.21 -6.85
C PRO A 209 -6.78 7.08 -5.33
N ASP A 210 -5.57 7.41 -4.86
CA ASP A 210 -5.10 7.30 -3.47
C ASP A 210 -5.16 5.87 -2.91
N ALA A 211 -5.05 4.87 -3.79
CA ALA A 211 -5.11 3.47 -3.46
C ALA A 211 -4.24 2.64 -4.40
N LYS A 212 -3.99 1.38 -4.00
CA LYS A 212 -3.23 0.45 -4.82
C LYS A 212 -3.96 0.14 -6.13
N ASN A 213 -3.25 0.18 -7.26
CA ASN A 213 -3.80 -0.25 -8.54
C ASN A 213 -4.19 -1.73 -8.49
N ARG A 214 -5.15 -2.12 -9.33
CA ARG A 214 -5.56 -3.52 -9.44
C ARG A 214 -4.49 -4.32 -10.17
N THR A 215 -4.12 -5.47 -9.63
CA THR A 215 -3.07 -6.35 -10.15
C THR A 215 -3.42 -7.13 -11.43
N SER A 216 -4.53 -6.81 -12.12
CA SER A 216 -4.89 -7.48 -13.38
C SER A 216 -5.59 -6.56 -14.38
N CYS A 217 -4.82 -6.11 -15.35
CA CYS A 217 -5.32 -5.33 -16.47
C CYS A 217 -5.82 -6.23 -17.60
N ALA A 218 -6.80 -7.10 -17.30
CA ALA A 218 -7.67 -7.76 -18.27
C ALA A 218 -8.52 -8.85 -17.59
N GLU A 219 -9.74 -8.51 -17.18
CA GLU A 219 -10.86 -9.34 -17.62
C GLU A 219 -11.73 -8.48 -18.53
N THR A 220 -11.46 -8.55 -19.84
CA THR A 220 -12.50 -8.22 -20.80
C THR A 220 -13.65 -9.18 -20.53
N VAL A 221 -14.73 -8.72 -19.91
CA VAL A 221 -16.00 -9.43 -19.94
C VAL A 221 -16.32 -9.62 -21.43
N PRO A 222 -16.33 -10.85 -21.96
CA PRO A 222 -16.72 -11.07 -23.35
C PRO A 222 -18.13 -10.50 -23.51
N PRO A 223 -18.46 -9.80 -24.60
CA PRO A 223 -19.84 -9.43 -24.84
C PRO A 223 -20.66 -10.72 -24.78
N ASP A 224 -21.65 -10.75 -23.89
CA ASP A 224 -22.58 -11.87 -23.75
C ASP A 224 -23.24 -12.13 -25.11
N THR A 225 -22.63 -13.05 -25.86
CA THR A 225 -23.20 -13.65 -27.05
C THR A 225 -23.67 -15.03 -26.67
N GLY A 226 -24.83 -15.10 -26.02
CA GLY A 226 -25.76 -16.18 -26.31
C GLY A 226 -26.41 -16.82 -25.09
N ASP A 227 -27.46 -16.18 -24.58
CA ASP A 227 -28.61 -16.95 -24.12
C ASP A 227 -29.33 -17.55 -25.35
N THR A 228 -28.88 -18.73 -25.77
CA THR A 228 -29.71 -19.62 -26.58
C THR A 228 -30.76 -20.23 -25.68
N GLY A 229 -31.98 -19.69 -25.82
CA GLY A 229 -33.11 -20.03 -24.98
C GLY A 229 -33.42 -21.52 -24.83
N ILE A 230 -34.00 -21.82 -23.68
CA ILE A 230 -35.02 -22.86 -23.56
C ILE A 230 -36.36 -22.15 -23.38
N VAL A 231 -37.17 -22.30 -24.41
CA VAL A 231 -38.55 -21.83 -24.55
C VAL A 231 -39.46 -22.62 -23.61
N ASP A 232 -40.10 -21.92 -22.67
CA ASP A 232 -41.38 -22.36 -22.12
C ASP A 232 -42.49 -22.00 -23.12
N THR A 233 -43.18 -23.02 -23.61
CA THR A 233 -44.21 -22.89 -24.63
C THR A 233 -45.55 -22.56 -23.98
N GLY A 234 -46.04 -21.33 -24.18
CA GLY A 234 -47.47 -21.10 -24.04
C GLY A 234 -47.92 -19.65 -23.89
N ASP A 235 -47.85 -18.85 -24.96
CA ASP A 235 -48.99 -17.97 -25.26
C ASP A 235 -49.04 -17.61 -26.75
N THR A 236 -50.25 -17.68 -27.30
CA THR A 236 -50.56 -17.48 -28.71
C THR A 236 -51.29 -16.16 -28.90
N SER A 237 -50.65 -15.18 -29.53
CA SER A 237 -51.31 -14.03 -30.20
C SER A 237 -50.33 -13.32 -31.16
N PRO A 238 -50.64 -13.13 -32.47
CA PRO A 238 -49.81 -12.35 -33.40
C PRO A 238 -50.49 -11.01 -33.77
N PRO A 239 -49.87 -10.16 -34.62
CA PRO A 239 -48.98 -9.05 -34.27
C PRO A 239 -49.64 -7.67 -34.51
N ASP A 240 -49.11 -6.60 -33.91
CA ASP A 240 -49.35 -5.25 -34.45
C ASP A 240 -48.03 -4.53 -34.74
N SER A 241 -48.06 -3.89 -35.89
CA SER A 241 -47.01 -3.25 -36.65
C SER A 241 -47.15 -1.74 -36.52
N GLY A 242 -46.05 -1.03 -36.26
CA GLY A 242 -46.03 0.41 -36.44
C GLY A 242 -44.76 1.04 -35.91
N GLY A 243 -43.83 1.37 -36.81
CA GLY A 243 -42.79 2.33 -36.50
C GLY A 243 -43.33 3.76 -36.56
N ASP A 244 -42.70 4.67 -35.81
CA ASP A 244 -42.35 5.99 -36.33
C ASP A 244 -41.21 6.60 -35.53
N SER A 245 -40.29 7.15 -36.30
CA SER A 245 -39.23 8.09 -36.00
C SER A 245 -39.74 9.42 -35.42
N GLY A 246 -38.94 10.04 -34.55
CA GLY A 246 -39.10 11.45 -34.21
C GLY A 246 -38.32 11.87 -32.98
N GLY A 247 -37.10 12.37 -33.18
CA GLY A 247 -36.43 13.18 -32.17
C GLY A 247 -37.01 14.60 -32.14
N ASP A 248 -37.09 15.18 -30.95
CA ASP A 248 -36.73 16.59 -30.72
C ASP A 248 -36.52 16.85 -29.22
N SER A 249 -35.36 17.43 -28.96
CA SER A 249 -34.92 18.31 -27.88
C SER A 249 -35.99 18.88 -26.94
N GLY A 250 -35.69 18.83 -25.64
CA GLY A 250 -36.39 19.62 -24.64
C GLY A 250 -35.70 19.51 -23.28
N GLY A 251 -34.64 20.30 -23.08
CA GLY A 251 -33.96 20.41 -21.80
C GLY A 251 -34.91 20.89 -20.69
N GLY A 252 -34.88 20.18 -19.58
CA GLY A 252 -35.31 20.65 -18.27
C GLY A 252 -34.13 20.46 -17.34
N GLY A 253 -33.57 21.55 -16.83
CA GLY A 253 -32.46 21.50 -15.89
C GLY A 253 -32.87 20.76 -14.62
N ASP A 254 -32.07 19.77 -14.26
CA ASP A 254 -32.07 19.25 -12.92
C ASP A 254 -30.91 19.90 -12.16
N SER A 255 -31.26 20.64 -11.11
CA SER A 255 -30.29 21.08 -10.11
C SER A 255 -30.02 19.89 -9.20
N GLY A 256 -29.35 18.88 -9.74
CA GLY A 256 -28.90 17.72 -8.99
C GLY A 256 -27.59 18.06 -8.31
N THR A 257 -27.61 18.18 -6.98
CA THR A 257 -26.41 17.95 -6.18
C THR A 257 -25.90 16.55 -6.55
N THR A 258 -24.77 16.50 -7.26
CA THR A 258 -24.12 15.24 -7.61
C THR A 258 -23.73 14.55 -6.30
N SER A 259 -24.51 13.54 -5.90
CA SER A 259 -24.16 12.64 -4.82
C SER A 259 -22.84 11.98 -5.20
N LEU A 260 -21.82 12.16 -4.38
CA LEU A 260 -20.50 11.57 -4.56
C LEU A 260 -20.59 10.13 -4.05
N CYS A 261 -21.13 9.25 -4.89
CA CYS A 261 -21.11 7.82 -4.63
C CYS A 261 -19.69 7.31 -4.87
N THR A 262 -19.01 6.90 -3.80
CA THR A 262 -17.79 6.07 -3.86
C THR A 262 -18.21 4.63 -3.59
N PRO A 263 -18.35 3.76 -4.60
CA PRO A 263 -18.73 2.37 -4.39
C PRO A 263 -17.63 1.64 -3.60
N GLY A 264 -17.95 1.01 -2.47
CA GLY A 264 -16.96 0.33 -1.63
C GLY A 264 -16.55 -1.04 -2.16
N ALA A 265 -15.28 -1.42 -2.07
CA ALA A 265 -14.90 -2.82 -2.20
C ALA A 265 -15.36 -3.59 -0.94
N PRO A 266 -15.89 -4.82 -1.06
CA PRO A 266 -16.13 -5.66 0.10
C PRO A 266 -14.77 -5.93 0.79
N GLY A 267 -14.63 -5.52 2.05
CA GLY A 267 -13.45 -5.80 2.87
C GLY A 267 -12.68 -4.60 3.45
N GLY A 268 -13.10 -3.35 3.24
CA GLY A 268 -12.49 -2.18 3.91
C GLY A 268 -13.26 -1.69 5.14
N LEU A 269 -14.57 -1.88 5.16
CA LEU A 269 -15.48 -1.37 6.18
C LEU A 269 -16.35 -2.49 6.72
N VAL A 270 -16.50 -2.57 8.04
CA VAL A 270 -17.33 -3.59 8.71
C VAL A 270 -18.19 -2.96 9.80
N ILE A 271 -19.35 -3.55 10.06
CA ILE A 271 -20.16 -3.35 11.26
C ILE A 271 -19.40 -3.96 12.43
N ASN A 272 -18.90 -3.13 13.35
CA ASN A 272 -18.03 -3.56 14.44
C ASN A 272 -18.78 -3.92 15.72
N GLU A 273 -19.84 -3.17 16.04
CA GLU A 273 -20.58 -3.33 17.29
C GLU A 273 -22.05 -2.94 17.10
N VAL A 274 -22.96 -3.69 17.72
CA VAL A 274 -24.40 -3.43 17.68
C VAL A 274 -24.98 -3.57 19.09
N LEU A 275 -25.56 -2.49 19.62
CA LEU A 275 -26.40 -2.50 20.81
C LEU A 275 -27.86 -2.35 20.39
N TYR A 276 -28.60 -3.46 20.40
CA TYR A 276 -29.99 -3.51 19.95
C TYR A 276 -31.01 -3.58 21.10
N ASP A 277 -30.56 -3.79 22.34
CA ASP A 277 -31.42 -3.94 23.53
C ASP A 277 -30.88 -3.04 24.65
N PRO A 278 -30.86 -1.70 24.49
CA PRO A 278 -30.39 -0.79 25.52
C PRO A 278 -31.30 -0.80 26.76
N ALA A 279 -30.79 -0.34 27.90
CA ALA A 279 -31.62 -0.24 29.13
C ALA A 279 -32.78 0.79 29.01
N ASP A 280 -32.74 1.66 28.02
CA ASP A 280 -33.82 2.56 27.65
C ASP A 280 -34.21 2.30 26.20
N ASP A 281 -35.22 1.45 25.97
CA ASP A 281 -35.72 1.10 24.63
C ASP A 281 -36.20 2.31 23.80
N ALA A 282 -36.34 3.50 24.39
CA ALA A 282 -36.71 4.71 23.66
C ALA A 282 -35.50 5.43 23.03
N THR A 283 -34.30 5.21 23.57
CA THR A 283 -33.02 5.78 23.10
C THR A 283 -31.85 4.97 23.67
N GLY A 284 -30.86 4.63 22.84
CA GLY A 284 -29.65 3.96 23.24
C GLY A 284 -29.21 2.87 22.26
N GLU A 285 -30.01 2.60 21.22
CA GLU A 285 -29.61 1.69 20.16
C GLU A 285 -28.45 2.31 19.38
N TYR A 286 -27.47 1.49 19.00
CA TYR A 286 -26.45 1.92 18.05
C TYR A 286 -25.90 0.79 17.18
N VAL A 287 -25.38 1.20 16.04
CA VAL A 287 -24.53 0.41 15.15
C VAL A 287 -23.23 1.18 14.98
N GLU A 288 -22.11 0.53 15.24
CA GLU A 288 -20.77 1.05 14.99
C GLU A 288 -20.19 0.45 13.71
N LEU A 289 -19.59 1.31 12.89
CA LEU A 289 -18.82 0.93 11.72
C LEU A 289 -17.33 1.13 12.02
N TYR A 290 -16.49 0.21 11.56
CA TYR A 290 -15.04 0.27 11.67
C TYR A 290 -14.41 0.21 10.28
N ASN A 291 -13.51 1.15 10.01
CA ASN A 291 -12.65 1.11 8.83
C ASN A 291 -11.38 0.32 9.15
N LYS A 292 -11.31 -0.91 8.64
CA LYS A 292 -10.13 -1.78 8.80
C LYS A 292 -9.05 -1.54 7.74
N GLY A 293 -9.33 -0.69 6.75
CA GLY A 293 -8.39 -0.32 5.70
C GLY A 293 -7.38 0.75 6.14
N GLY A 294 -6.34 0.90 5.32
CA GLY A 294 -5.26 1.88 5.52
C GLY A 294 -5.58 3.31 5.07
N SER A 295 -6.74 3.54 4.43
CA SER A 295 -7.15 4.86 3.91
C SER A 295 -8.56 5.25 4.41
N PRO A 296 -8.89 6.55 4.50
CA PRO A 296 -10.26 7.00 4.84
C PRO A 296 -11.31 6.49 3.85
N VAL A 297 -12.53 6.23 4.33
CA VAL A 297 -13.67 5.78 3.52
C VAL A 297 -14.80 6.79 3.61
N GLY A 298 -15.10 7.45 2.48
CA GLY A 298 -16.27 8.30 2.32
C GLY A 298 -17.54 7.47 2.12
N LEU A 299 -18.62 7.82 2.84
CA LEU A 299 -19.88 7.06 2.87
C LEU A 299 -20.99 7.71 2.04
N GLY A 300 -20.69 8.71 1.21
CA GLY A 300 -21.68 9.44 0.42
C GLY A 300 -22.67 8.53 -0.31
N GLY A 301 -23.94 8.59 0.06
CA GLY A 301 -25.01 7.80 -0.54
C GLY A 301 -25.11 6.34 -0.08
N TRP A 302 -24.20 5.84 0.75
CA TRP A 302 -24.29 4.51 1.36
C TRP A 302 -25.51 4.43 2.27
N THR A 303 -25.98 3.22 2.56
CA THR A 303 -27.17 3.02 3.38
C THR A 303 -26.96 2.02 4.51
N LEU A 304 -27.48 2.39 5.69
CA LEU A 304 -27.63 1.48 6.81
C LEU A 304 -29.08 0.97 6.85
N ASN A 305 -29.22 -0.35 6.82
CA ASN A 305 -30.51 -1.04 6.79
C ASN A 305 -30.63 -1.93 8.03
N ALA A 306 -31.83 -2.03 8.58
CA ALA A 306 -32.14 -2.96 9.67
C ALA A 306 -33.40 -3.77 9.33
N ALA A 307 -33.49 -4.98 9.85
CA ALA A 307 -34.61 -5.88 9.60
C ALA A 307 -35.03 -6.63 10.86
N LYS A 308 -36.35 -6.64 11.11
CA LYS A 308 -36.99 -7.53 12.08
C LYS A 308 -37.63 -8.73 11.40
N SER A 309 -38.51 -8.45 10.45
CA SER A 309 -39.08 -9.45 9.52
C SER A 309 -38.97 -9.05 8.05
N SER A 310 -38.51 -7.82 7.79
CA SER A 310 -38.24 -7.28 6.46
C SER A 310 -37.26 -6.13 6.59
N TRP A 311 -36.41 -5.95 5.57
CA TRP A 311 -35.47 -4.83 5.50
C TRP A 311 -36.19 -3.47 5.45
N SER A 312 -35.68 -2.54 6.25
CA SER A 312 -36.02 -1.13 6.24
C SER A 312 -34.74 -0.30 6.26
N LYS A 313 -34.69 0.72 5.41
CA LYS A 313 -33.58 1.67 5.39
C LYS A 313 -33.71 2.66 6.55
N GLN A 314 -32.68 2.72 7.38
CA GLN A 314 -32.62 3.61 8.55
C GLN A 314 -31.89 4.90 8.24
N LEU A 315 -30.79 4.82 7.51
CA LEU A 315 -29.96 5.97 7.18
C LEU A 315 -29.47 5.90 5.73
N THR A 316 -29.39 7.07 5.09
CA THR A 316 -28.52 7.30 3.94
C THR A 316 -27.47 8.29 4.40
N PHE A 317 -26.20 7.90 4.31
CA PHE A 317 -25.07 8.72 4.72
C PHE A 317 -24.91 9.93 3.79
N ALA A 318 -24.53 11.06 4.36
CA ALA A 318 -24.27 12.29 3.62
C ALA A 318 -22.93 12.20 2.87
N ASP A 319 -22.77 13.00 1.81
CA ASP A 319 -21.51 13.06 1.05
C ASP A 319 -20.30 13.55 1.88
N THR A 320 -20.54 14.08 3.09
CA THR A 320 -19.51 14.52 4.04
C THR A 320 -19.19 13.49 5.11
N ASP A 321 -19.91 12.38 5.17
CA ASP A 321 -19.66 11.32 6.17
C ASP A 321 -18.44 10.51 5.70
N GLU A 322 -17.44 10.41 6.57
CA GLU A 322 -16.18 9.72 6.29
C GLU A 322 -15.70 9.01 7.56
N ILE A 323 -15.08 7.85 7.38
CA ILE A 323 -14.41 7.11 8.44
C ILE A 323 -12.90 7.07 8.12
N PRO A 324 -12.03 7.74 8.89
CA PRO A 324 -10.57 7.63 8.71
C PRO A 324 -10.08 6.19 8.77
N ALA A 325 -8.88 5.93 8.23
CA ALA A 325 -8.20 4.64 8.39
C ALA A 325 -8.10 4.22 9.87
N GLY A 326 -8.49 2.99 10.21
CA GLY A 326 -8.57 2.53 11.60
C GLY A 326 -9.61 3.26 12.46
N GLY A 327 -10.46 4.11 11.86
CA GLY A 327 -11.44 4.94 12.54
C GLY A 327 -12.78 4.25 12.75
N TYR A 328 -13.60 4.87 13.61
CA TYR A 328 -14.96 4.40 13.94
C TYR A 328 -16.00 5.48 13.65
N LEU A 329 -17.19 5.04 13.23
CA LEU A 329 -18.39 5.87 13.15
C LEU A 329 -19.55 5.18 13.85
N VAL A 330 -20.19 5.88 14.78
CA VAL A 330 -21.33 5.37 15.55
C VAL A 330 -22.64 5.97 15.01
N VAL A 331 -23.53 5.13 14.48
CA VAL A 331 -24.90 5.51 14.16
C VAL A 331 -25.79 5.17 15.35
N HIS A 332 -26.53 6.11 15.90
CA HIS A 332 -27.34 5.90 17.11
C HIS A 332 -28.69 6.64 17.10
N ASP A 333 -29.67 6.18 17.89
CA ASP A 333 -31.01 6.79 17.98
C ASP A 333 -31.14 7.87 19.08
N GLY A 334 -30.08 8.08 19.85
CA GLY A 334 -29.99 9.08 20.92
C GLY A 334 -29.54 8.44 22.22
N GLY A 335 -29.21 9.24 23.25
CA GLY A 335 -28.87 8.68 24.56
C GLY A 335 -27.52 7.94 24.66
N VAL A 336 -26.81 7.73 23.55
CA VAL A 336 -25.48 7.11 23.50
C VAL A 336 -24.37 8.14 23.73
N THR A 337 -23.38 7.81 24.57
CA THR A 337 -22.18 8.62 24.75
C THR A 337 -21.06 8.04 23.90
N VAL A 338 -20.73 8.70 22.79
CA VAL A 338 -19.66 8.27 21.88
C VAL A 338 -18.31 8.75 22.38
N SER A 339 -17.30 7.89 22.26
CA SER A 339 -15.92 8.21 22.66
C SER A 339 -15.35 9.41 21.89
N ALA A 340 -14.51 10.21 22.57
CA ALA A 340 -13.98 11.44 21.99
C ALA A 340 -13.04 11.16 20.82
N GLY A 341 -13.29 11.79 19.68
CA GLY A 341 -12.50 11.63 18.45
C GLY A 341 -13.18 10.78 17.37
N SER A 342 -14.28 10.09 17.69
CA SER A 342 -15.02 9.24 16.75
C SER A 342 -16.20 9.98 16.13
N ALA A 343 -16.49 9.67 14.86
CA ALA A 343 -17.62 10.24 14.15
C ALA A 343 -18.94 9.67 14.69
N ALA A 344 -20.01 10.45 14.60
CA ALA A 344 -21.34 10.02 15.05
C ALA A 344 -22.45 10.55 14.14
N ALA A 345 -23.41 9.69 13.82
CA ALA A 345 -24.61 10.02 13.07
C ALA A 345 -25.87 9.65 13.88
N VAL A 346 -26.93 10.46 13.76
CA VAL A 346 -28.19 10.22 14.47
C VAL A 346 -29.24 9.70 13.50
N ALA A 347 -29.79 8.52 13.77
CA ALA A 347 -30.84 7.89 12.97
C ALA A 347 -31.79 7.08 13.86
N ASN A 348 -33.06 6.95 13.48
CA ASN A 348 -33.96 6.00 14.13
C ASN A 348 -33.61 4.59 13.66
N LEU A 349 -33.08 3.73 14.53
CA LEU A 349 -32.53 2.44 14.12
C LEU A 349 -33.58 1.32 14.13
N ASP A 350 -34.44 1.27 15.16
CA ASP A 350 -35.51 0.28 15.29
C ASP A 350 -34.99 -1.16 15.05
N LEU A 351 -33.88 -1.49 15.74
CA LEU A 351 -33.08 -2.69 15.48
C LEU A 351 -33.85 -3.98 15.83
N GLY A 352 -34.64 -3.93 16.91
CA GLY A 352 -35.37 -5.09 17.41
C GLY A 352 -34.52 -6.00 18.29
N ASN A 353 -35.19 -6.75 19.18
CA ASN A 353 -34.52 -7.44 20.29
C ASN A 353 -34.41 -8.96 20.06
N ALA A 354 -34.36 -9.36 18.79
CA ALA A 354 -34.27 -10.73 18.29
C ALA A 354 -35.29 -11.66 18.97
N GLY A 355 -36.57 -11.33 18.84
CA GLY A 355 -37.67 -11.93 19.58
C GLY A 355 -37.99 -13.37 19.13
N SER A 356 -38.95 -13.51 18.22
CA SER A 356 -39.39 -14.82 17.68
C SER A 356 -38.55 -15.33 16.52
N SER A 357 -37.89 -14.41 15.80
CA SER A 357 -36.81 -14.69 14.88
C SER A 357 -35.62 -13.79 15.22
N GLY A 358 -34.47 -14.07 14.61
CA GLY A 358 -33.35 -13.16 14.64
C GLY A 358 -33.68 -11.91 13.83
N ASP A 359 -33.05 -10.81 14.22
CA ASP A 359 -33.12 -9.52 13.54
C ASP A 359 -31.75 -9.28 12.86
N ALA A 360 -31.63 -8.26 12.01
CA ALA A 360 -30.43 -8.05 11.22
C ALA A 360 -30.11 -6.57 10.98
N VAL A 361 -28.83 -6.29 10.76
CA VAL A 361 -28.29 -5.00 10.28
C VAL A 361 -27.46 -5.27 9.04
N ARG A 362 -27.56 -4.39 8.04
CA ARG A 362 -26.79 -4.47 6.81
C ARG A 362 -26.29 -3.12 6.38
N LEU A 363 -25.04 -3.09 5.96
CA LEU A 363 -24.42 -1.95 5.30
C LEU A 363 -24.41 -2.23 3.81
N ASP A 364 -25.06 -1.34 3.05
CA ASP A 364 -25.05 -1.38 1.59
C ASP A 364 -24.34 -0.13 1.09
N ASP A 365 -23.48 -0.25 0.08
CA ASP A 365 -22.84 0.90 -0.54
C ASP A 365 -23.85 1.75 -1.35
N CYS A 366 -23.38 2.85 -1.92
CA CYS A 366 -24.21 3.75 -2.71
C CYS A 366 -24.74 3.15 -4.03
N GLU A 367 -24.20 2.01 -4.49
CA GLU A 367 -24.72 1.24 -5.63
C GLU A 367 -25.69 0.12 -5.20
N GLY A 368 -25.83 -0.11 -3.89
CA GLY A 368 -26.66 -1.16 -3.31
C GLY A 368 -25.96 -2.52 -3.23
N ARG A 369 -24.62 -2.57 -3.33
CA ARG A 369 -23.85 -3.77 -3.05
C ARG A 369 -23.77 -3.98 -1.54
N ILE A 370 -23.93 -5.21 -1.11
CA ILE A 370 -23.81 -5.59 0.30
C ILE A 370 -22.34 -5.50 0.67
N ILE A 371 -22.04 -4.70 1.70
CA ILE A 371 -20.68 -4.56 2.23
C ILE A 371 -20.49 -5.46 3.44
N ASP A 372 -21.49 -5.52 4.32
CA ASP A 372 -21.45 -6.34 5.53
C ASP A 372 -22.87 -6.57 6.05
N THR A 373 -23.16 -7.77 6.56
CA THR A 373 -24.42 -8.13 7.19
C THR A 373 -24.23 -8.83 8.53
N VAL A 374 -24.85 -8.28 9.58
CA VAL A 374 -24.90 -8.88 10.91
C VAL A 374 -26.30 -9.37 11.21
N ILE A 375 -26.44 -10.68 11.44
CA ILE A 375 -27.69 -11.30 11.87
C ILE A 375 -27.52 -11.79 13.30
N TYR A 376 -28.45 -11.43 14.18
CA TYR A 376 -28.36 -11.72 15.61
C TYR A 376 -29.64 -12.33 16.15
N GLY A 377 -29.48 -13.24 17.12
CA GLY A 377 -30.59 -13.95 17.74
C GLY A 377 -30.46 -15.46 17.69
N ALA A 378 -31.59 -16.15 17.87
CA ALA A 378 -31.60 -17.61 18.02
C ALA A 378 -31.83 -18.38 16.70
N ASN A 379 -32.29 -17.72 15.64
CA ASN A 379 -32.63 -18.34 14.36
C ASN A 379 -32.80 -17.28 13.25
N ASN A 380 -32.90 -17.71 11.99
CA ASN A 380 -33.19 -16.87 10.83
C ASN A 380 -34.38 -17.43 10.04
N ASN A 381 -35.58 -17.39 10.63
CA ASN A 381 -36.80 -17.90 9.99
C ASN A 381 -37.26 -17.00 8.82
N ASP A 382 -36.85 -15.72 8.84
CA ASP A 382 -37.16 -14.75 7.78
C ASP A 382 -36.18 -14.84 6.60
N SER A 383 -35.22 -15.77 6.65
CA SER A 383 -34.29 -16.10 5.56
C SER A 383 -33.44 -14.90 5.10
N PHE A 384 -32.98 -14.08 6.04
CA PHE A 384 -32.00 -13.03 5.76
C PHE A 384 -30.73 -13.64 5.16
N LEU A 385 -30.14 -12.89 4.23
CA LEU A 385 -28.91 -13.30 3.56
C LEU A 385 -27.72 -12.78 4.38
N ASP A 386 -26.64 -13.56 4.41
CA ASP A 386 -25.31 -13.02 4.71
C ASP A 386 -24.81 -12.18 3.53
N ASP A 387 -23.68 -11.52 3.72
CA ASP A 387 -22.99 -10.67 2.76
C ASP A 387 -22.33 -11.44 1.60
N SER A 388 -22.16 -12.75 1.71
CA SER A 388 -21.89 -13.63 0.55
C SER A 388 -23.12 -13.76 -0.39
N GLY A 389 -24.29 -13.34 0.07
CA GLY A 389 -25.57 -13.46 -0.62
C GLY A 389 -26.28 -14.81 -0.39
N ALA A 390 -25.75 -15.67 0.48
CA ALA A 390 -26.37 -16.93 0.86
C ALA A 390 -27.36 -16.72 2.02
N VAL A 391 -28.33 -17.63 2.19
CA VAL A 391 -29.20 -17.58 3.38
C VAL A 391 -28.34 -17.89 4.60
N ALA A 392 -28.21 -16.92 5.51
CA ALA A 392 -27.32 -17.06 6.65
C ALA A 392 -27.74 -18.23 7.54
N THR A 393 -26.75 -19.01 7.95
CA THR A 393 -26.92 -20.15 8.86
C THR A 393 -26.17 -20.00 10.19
N SER A 394 -25.34 -18.95 10.30
CA SER A 394 -24.59 -18.55 11.48
C SER A 394 -25.11 -17.19 11.95
N TYR A 395 -25.32 -17.03 13.26
CA TYR A 395 -25.91 -15.81 13.83
C TYR A 395 -25.13 -15.39 15.07
N ALA A 396 -24.96 -14.08 15.23
CA ALA A 396 -24.36 -13.51 16.42
C ALA A 396 -25.16 -13.89 17.68
N PRO A 397 -24.47 -14.11 18.82
CA PRO A 397 -25.11 -14.53 20.05
C PRO A 397 -26.13 -13.49 20.53
N LYS A 398 -27.22 -13.97 21.15
CA LYS A 398 -28.21 -13.07 21.74
C LYS A 398 -27.63 -12.40 23.00
N ALA A 399 -27.32 -11.12 22.90
CA ALA A 399 -27.01 -10.24 24.02
C ALA A 399 -28.23 -10.00 24.94
N SER A 400 -27.95 -9.76 26.22
CA SER A 400 -28.95 -9.33 27.21
C SER A 400 -29.10 -7.81 27.19
N GLU A 401 -30.17 -7.30 27.81
CA GLU A 401 -30.39 -5.86 28.03
C GLU A 401 -29.11 -5.15 28.53
N GLY A 402 -28.75 -4.08 27.84
CA GLY A 402 -27.57 -3.24 28.10
C GLY A 402 -26.24 -3.80 27.59
N GLN A 403 -26.23 -4.96 26.93
CA GLN A 403 -25.03 -5.54 26.32
C GLN A 403 -25.07 -5.40 24.80
N ALA A 404 -23.90 -5.17 24.19
CA ALA A 404 -23.75 -5.18 22.75
C ALA A 404 -23.30 -6.56 22.25
N ILE A 405 -23.61 -6.87 20.99
CA ILE A 405 -22.80 -7.80 20.21
C ILE A 405 -21.68 -7.01 19.55
N ARG A 406 -20.46 -7.53 19.58
CA ARG A 406 -19.28 -6.86 19.04
C ARG A 406 -18.39 -7.86 18.34
N ARG A 407 -17.64 -7.41 17.34
CA ARG A 407 -16.70 -8.27 16.62
C ARG A 407 -15.63 -8.79 17.58
N ASP A 408 -15.41 -10.09 17.54
CA ASP A 408 -14.54 -10.82 18.46
C ASP A 408 -13.06 -10.56 18.15
N ALA A 409 -12.73 -10.57 16.85
CA ALA A 409 -11.48 -10.08 16.30
C ALA A 409 -11.73 -8.79 15.50
N LEU A 410 -10.98 -7.73 15.81
CA LEU A 410 -11.16 -6.42 15.20
C LEU A 410 -10.99 -6.51 13.67
N GLY A 411 -12.02 -6.11 12.92
CA GLY A 411 -12.00 -6.13 11.46
C GLY A 411 -12.13 -7.52 10.81
N ALA A 412 -12.20 -8.62 11.57
CA ALA A 412 -12.45 -9.94 11.02
C ALA A 412 -13.88 -10.03 10.50
N ASP A 413 -14.07 -10.65 9.33
CA ASP A 413 -15.38 -10.85 8.71
C ASP A 413 -15.36 -12.14 7.89
N THR A 414 -16.15 -13.13 8.31
CA THR A 414 -16.14 -14.49 7.71
C THR A 414 -17.46 -14.83 7.02
N ASP A 415 -18.27 -13.81 6.75
CA ASP A 415 -19.66 -13.88 6.30
C ASP A 415 -20.56 -14.70 7.26
N GLN A 416 -20.11 -14.91 8.50
CA GLN A 416 -20.75 -15.79 9.47
C GLN A 416 -20.82 -15.09 10.83
N SER A 417 -21.90 -14.34 11.08
CA SER A 417 -22.03 -13.49 12.27
C SER A 417 -21.84 -14.24 13.61
N GLY A 418 -22.13 -15.54 13.68
CA GLY A 418 -21.91 -16.36 14.88
C GLY A 418 -20.46 -16.80 15.14
N VAL A 419 -19.59 -16.64 14.14
CA VAL A 419 -18.13 -16.73 14.27
C VAL A 419 -17.56 -15.36 14.61
N ASP A 420 -18.10 -14.31 13.98
CA ASP A 420 -17.48 -12.99 14.03
C ASP A 420 -17.83 -12.18 15.29
N PHE A 421 -18.94 -12.49 15.98
CA PHE A 421 -19.44 -11.66 17.08
C PHE A 421 -19.51 -12.40 18.43
N THR A 422 -19.14 -11.68 19.49
CA THR A 422 -19.35 -12.07 20.90
C THR A 422 -20.16 -11.02 21.65
N VAL A 423 -20.68 -11.38 22.84
CA VAL A 423 -21.44 -10.46 23.70
C VAL A 423 -20.50 -9.77 24.68
N GLY A 424 -20.67 -8.47 24.88
CA GLY A 424 -20.07 -7.79 26.03
C GLY A 424 -20.56 -6.37 26.28
N ASP A 425 -19.82 -5.65 27.12
CA ASP A 425 -20.12 -4.26 27.46
C ASP A 425 -19.97 -3.35 26.22
N PRO A 426 -20.92 -2.42 25.99
CA PRO A 426 -20.90 -1.52 24.84
C PRO A 426 -19.73 -0.55 24.87
N THR A 427 -19.01 -0.41 23.75
CA THR A 427 -17.85 0.50 23.60
C THR A 427 -17.96 1.48 22.44
N PRO A 428 -19.03 2.31 22.38
CA PRO A 428 -19.28 3.20 21.25
C PRO A 428 -18.12 4.20 21.01
N GLY A 429 -17.59 4.15 19.80
CA GLY A 429 -16.51 4.97 19.27
C GLY A 429 -15.13 4.58 19.79
N ALA A 430 -14.98 3.44 20.46
CA ALA A 430 -13.69 2.98 20.97
C ALA A 430 -13.38 1.59 20.43
N ALA A 431 -12.09 1.27 20.33
CA ALA A 431 -11.68 -0.10 20.08
C ALA A 431 -12.34 -1.02 21.11
N THR A 432 -12.91 -2.12 20.63
CA THR A 432 -13.45 -3.17 21.49
C THR A 432 -12.32 -3.59 22.43
N PRO A 433 -12.48 -3.43 23.76
CA PRO A 433 -11.49 -3.92 24.69
C PRO A 433 -11.36 -5.41 24.42
N SER A 434 -10.17 -5.89 24.08
CA SER A 434 -9.85 -7.31 23.94
C SER A 434 -10.27 -8.00 25.23
N GLY A 435 -11.51 -8.49 25.21
CA GLY A 435 -12.32 -8.70 26.39
C GLY A 435 -12.33 -10.16 26.73
N GLY A 436 -11.20 -10.67 27.23
CA GLY A 436 -11.14 -11.98 27.89
C GLY A 436 -11.38 -13.18 26.98
N GLY A 437 -10.97 -13.11 25.72
CA GLY A 437 -10.72 -14.30 24.90
C GLY A 437 -9.61 -15.14 25.52
N ASP A 438 -9.70 -16.45 25.32
CA ASP A 438 -8.73 -17.45 25.72
C ASP A 438 -7.29 -16.97 25.39
N PRO A 439 -6.29 -17.05 26.29
CA PRO A 439 -4.89 -16.77 25.95
C PRO A 439 -4.31 -17.62 24.81
N ASP A 440 -5.10 -18.54 24.26
CA ASP A 440 -4.79 -19.41 23.12
C ASP A 440 -5.43 -18.95 21.79
N GLU A 441 -6.13 -17.80 21.71
CA GLU A 441 -6.78 -17.36 20.46
C GLU A 441 -5.84 -16.52 19.57
N CYS A 442 -5.68 -16.98 18.32
CA CYS A 442 -4.70 -16.43 17.39
C CYS A 442 -5.19 -15.16 16.71
N VAL A 443 -4.55 -14.02 17.02
CA VAL A 443 -4.76 -12.75 16.33
C VAL A 443 -3.61 -12.51 15.34
N LEU A 444 -3.93 -12.47 14.04
CA LEU A 444 -2.99 -12.08 13.00
C LEU A 444 -2.91 -10.56 12.91
N LEU A 445 -1.92 -9.99 13.60
CA LEU A 445 -1.58 -8.58 13.49
C LEU A 445 -0.46 -8.45 12.43
N GLY A 446 -0.69 -7.67 11.39
CA GLY A 446 0.20 -7.63 10.22
C GLY A 446 1.60 -7.07 10.51
N GLY A 447 2.59 -7.53 9.74
CA GLY A 447 3.80 -6.78 9.39
C GLY A 447 5.02 -6.87 10.33
N VAL A 448 5.00 -7.70 11.38
CA VAL A 448 6.17 -7.81 12.28
C VAL A 448 7.34 -8.49 11.56
N VAL A 449 8.49 -7.81 11.51
CA VAL A 449 9.71 -8.30 10.87
C VAL A 449 10.90 -8.33 11.83
N ILE A 450 11.86 -9.20 11.56
CA ILE A 450 13.19 -9.28 12.15
C ILE A 450 14.02 -8.12 11.61
N ASN A 451 14.44 -7.19 12.45
CA ASN A 451 15.10 -5.97 12.00
C ASN A 451 16.64 -6.03 12.04
N GLU A 452 17.19 -6.60 13.10
CA GLU A 452 18.62 -6.76 13.30
C GLU A 452 18.87 -8.02 14.14
N LEU A 453 19.96 -8.73 13.90
CA LEU A 453 20.36 -9.87 14.70
C LEU A 453 21.88 -9.92 14.85
N LEU A 454 22.34 -10.29 16.03
CA LEU A 454 23.74 -10.56 16.32
C LEU A 454 23.87 -12.01 16.76
N PRO A 455 24.23 -12.92 15.83
CA PRO A 455 24.65 -14.26 16.16
C PRO A 455 26.10 -14.21 16.68
N ASN A 456 26.39 -14.79 17.84
CA ASN A 456 27.74 -14.97 18.40
C ASN A 456 28.44 -13.68 18.86
N SER A 457 27.91 -13.11 19.95
CA SER A 457 28.55 -12.03 20.71
C SER A 457 29.93 -12.42 21.27
N ALA A 458 30.89 -11.49 21.31
CA ALA A 458 32.25 -11.83 21.75
C ALA A 458 32.36 -12.45 23.14
N GLY A 459 33.05 -13.60 23.19
CA GLY A 459 33.64 -14.15 24.40
C GLY A 459 32.67 -14.93 25.29
N SER A 460 31.41 -15.07 24.89
CA SER A 460 30.42 -15.94 25.50
C SER A 460 29.41 -16.34 24.44
N ASP A 461 29.15 -17.64 24.28
CA ASP A 461 28.07 -18.18 23.45
C ASP A 461 26.68 -17.88 24.05
N ASN A 462 26.55 -16.76 24.80
CA ASN A 462 25.36 -16.45 25.57
C ASN A 462 24.87 -15.00 25.46
N ALA A 463 25.34 -14.20 24.51
CA ALA A 463 24.89 -12.80 24.36
C ALA A 463 24.30 -12.53 22.98
N ASP A 464 23.74 -13.58 22.36
CA ASP A 464 22.94 -13.48 21.15
C ASP A 464 21.71 -12.62 21.40
N TRP A 465 21.34 -11.84 20.39
CA TRP A 465 20.10 -11.09 20.39
C TRP A 465 19.60 -10.89 18.96
N LEU A 466 18.29 -10.68 18.87
CA LEU A 466 17.55 -10.36 17.67
C LEU A 466 16.55 -9.27 17.99
N GLU A 467 16.30 -8.39 17.05
CA GLU A 467 15.36 -7.30 17.13
C GLU A 467 14.14 -7.60 16.27
N LEU A 468 12.95 -7.33 16.82
CA LEU A 468 11.69 -7.34 16.10
C LEU A 468 11.18 -5.92 15.95
N TYR A 469 10.70 -5.58 14.76
CA TYR A 469 10.10 -4.30 14.42
C TYR A 469 8.64 -4.47 14.07
N ASN A 470 7.81 -3.55 14.58
CA ASN A 470 6.43 -3.39 14.17
C ASN A 470 6.31 -2.12 13.31
N PRO A 471 6.26 -2.22 11.97
CA PRO A 471 6.05 -1.08 11.08
C PRO A 471 4.61 -0.54 11.13
N GLY A 472 3.70 -1.26 11.77
CA GLY A 472 2.29 -0.89 11.86
C GLY A 472 2.03 0.34 12.76
N ALA A 473 0.89 0.98 12.53
CA ALA A 473 0.44 2.15 13.28
C ALA A 473 -0.18 1.83 14.65
N SER A 474 -0.28 0.56 15.02
CA SER A 474 -0.87 0.08 16.28
C SER A 474 0.08 -0.86 17.02
N GLU A 475 0.01 -0.86 18.36
CA GLU A 475 0.75 -1.81 19.19
C GLU A 475 0.30 -3.26 18.90
N VAL A 476 1.27 -4.17 18.86
CA VAL A 476 1.07 -5.59 18.59
C VAL A 476 1.52 -6.42 19.78
N THR A 477 0.68 -7.33 20.25
CA THR A 477 1.07 -8.37 21.21
C THR A 477 1.18 -9.71 20.49
N LEU A 478 2.32 -10.39 20.60
CA LEU A 478 2.62 -11.60 19.84
C LEU A 478 2.06 -12.88 20.48
N THR A 479 0.84 -12.81 21.01
CA THR A 479 0.16 -13.94 21.68
C THR A 479 0.05 -15.15 20.76
N GLY A 480 0.65 -16.27 21.17
CA GLY A 480 0.65 -17.53 20.42
C GLY A 480 1.74 -17.63 19.33
N TRP A 481 2.51 -16.58 19.08
CA TRP A 481 3.58 -16.58 18.09
C TRP A 481 4.84 -17.27 18.64
N THR A 482 5.68 -17.76 17.74
CA THR A 482 6.96 -18.39 18.08
C THR A 482 8.12 -17.80 17.30
N LEU A 483 9.28 -17.73 17.94
CA LEU A 483 10.57 -17.52 17.28
C LEU A 483 11.21 -18.89 17.09
N GLU A 484 11.45 -19.29 15.84
CA GLU A 484 12.07 -20.57 15.50
C GLU A 484 13.45 -20.35 14.89
N TYR A 485 14.45 -21.13 15.31
CA TYR A 485 15.82 -20.96 14.84
C TYR A 485 16.63 -22.26 14.90
N GLY A 486 17.74 -22.30 14.16
CA GLY A 486 18.74 -23.37 14.26
C GLY A 486 19.77 -23.38 13.14
N THR A 487 20.69 -24.35 13.24
CA THR A 487 21.87 -24.44 12.36
C THR A 487 21.80 -25.52 11.28
N SER A 488 20.77 -26.36 11.33
CA SER A 488 20.47 -27.36 10.28
C SER A 488 18.99 -27.62 10.06
N THR A 489 18.16 -27.31 11.06
CA THR A 489 16.70 -27.40 11.07
C THR A 489 16.18 -26.43 12.12
N TYR A 490 14.91 -26.01 12.05
CA TYR A 490 14.22 -25.26 13.13
C TYR A 490 14.00 -26.14 14.36
N SER A 491 15.08 -26.55 15.04
CA SER A 491 15.04 -27.45 16.20
C SER A 491 14.79 -26.72 17.52
N SER A 492 14.93 -25.40 17.52
CA SER A 492 14.71 -24.53 18.67
C SER A 492 13.51 -23.62 18.40
N ALA A 493 12.65 -23.46 19.40
CA ALA A 493 11.50 -22.58 19.35
C ALA A 493 11.31 -21.88 20.70
N LYS A 494 10.98 -20.58 20.69
CA LYS A 494 10.63 -19.79 21.87
C LYS A 494 9.26 -19.17 21.68
N SER A 495 8.43 -19.20 22.72
CA SER A 495 7.15 -18.49 22.70
C SER A 495 7.39 -16.99 22.80
N LEU A 496 6.68 -16.24 21.97
CA LEU A 496 6.66 -14.77 21.97
C LEU A 496 5.38 -14.24 22.63
N SER A 497 4.59 -15.07 23.31
CA SER A 497 3.24 -14.69 23.75
C SER A 497 3.16 -13.48 24.67
N ASP A 498 4.25 -13.20 25.40
CA ASP A 498 4.36 -12.07 26.33
C ASP A 498 5.06 -10.84 25.70
N VAL A 499 5.43 -10.92 24.41
CA VAL A 499 6.13 -9.85 23.70
C VAL A 499 5.12 -8.84 23.17
N VAL A 500 5.34 -7.57 23.51
CA VAL A 500 4.52 -6.43 23.10
C VAL A 500 5.41 -5.44 22.37
N ILE A 501 5.02 -5.09 21.14
CA ILE A 501 5.76 -4.18 20.27
C ILE A 501 4.87 -2.97 19.97
N PRO A 502 5.19 -1.77 20.46
CA PRO A 502 4.47 -0.55 20.12
C PRO A 502 4.39 -0.30 18.61
N ALA A 503 3.44 0.54 18.19
CA ALA A 503 3.40 1.05 16.81
C ALA A 503 4.73 1.73 16.42
N GLY A 504 5.30 1.38 15.27
CA GLY A 504 6.63 1.84 14.85
C GLY A 504 7.75 1.49 15.85
N GLY A 505 7.54 0.49 16.70
CA GLY A 505 8.42 0.17 17.83
C GLY A 505 9.38 -1.00 17.55
N LEU A 506 10.52 -0.99 18.24
CA LEU A 506 11.53 -2.04 18.22
C LEU A 506 11.61 -2.73 19.60
N VAL A 507 11.75 -4.05 19.60
CA VAL A 507 12.01 -4.83 20.82
C VAL A 507 13.10 -5.86 20.60
N LEU A 508 13.87 -6.13 21.65
CA LEU A 508 14.96 -7.11 21.63
C LEU A 508 14.51 -8.45 22.22
N ILE A 509 14.77 -9.53 21.51
CA ILE A 509 14.76 -10.91 22.02
C ILE A 509 16.21 -11.32 22.23
N HIS A 510 16.58 -11.75 23.43
CA HIS A 510 18.01 -11.94 23.74
C HIS A 510 18.29 -13.10 24.69
N ASP A 511 19.58 -13.46 24.78
CA ASP A 511 20.10 -14.45 25.73
C ASP A 511 20.59 -13.83 27.06
N ASP A 512 20.85 -14.69 28.04
CA ASP A 512 21.17 -14.38 29.43
C ASP A 512 22.38 -13.46 29.62
N GLY A 513 23.36 -13.54 28.72
CA GLY A 513 24.58 -12.74 28.73
C GLY A 513 24.41 -11.37 28.09
N PHE A 514 23.32 -11.11 27.38
CA PHE A 514 23.05 -9.82 26.77
C PHE A 514 22.26 -8.90 27.72
N THR A 515 22.67 -7.63 27.80
CA THR A 515 21.95 -6.61 28.56
C THR A 515 21.47 -5.54 27.60
N PRO A 516 20.15 -5.40 27.39
CA PRO A 516 19.59 -4.33 26.57
C PRO A 516 20.11 -2.96 26.98
N PRO A 517 20.44 -2.07 26.02
CA PRO A 517 20.86 -0.72 26.32
C PRO A 517 19.73 0.11 26.95
N SER A 518 20.10 1.18 27.64
CA SER A 518 19.12 2.07 28.28
C SER A 518 18.17 2.67 27.25
N GLY A 519 16.87 2.40 27.40
CA GLY A 519 15.82 2.90 26.50
C GLY A 519 15.28 1.84 25.55
N ALA A 520 15.98 0.73 25.37
CA ALA A 520 15.49 -0.43 24.63
C ALA A 520 14.62 -1.32 25.52
N THR A 521 13.55 -1.87 24.93
CA THR A 521 12.73 -2.92 25.56
C THR A 521 13.32 -4.27 25.18
N GLY A 522 13.62 -5.13 26.16
CA GLY A 522 14.22 -6.44 25.92
C GLY A 522 13.52 -7.57 26.67
N TYR A 523 13.37 -8.69 25.99
CA TYR A 523 12.81 -9.95 26.48
C TYR A 523 13.91 -11.01 26.46
N ASN A 524 14.33 -11.44 27.65
CA ASN A 524 15.27 -12.55 27.77
C ASN A 524 14.53 -13.88 27.58
N LEU A 525 14.75 -14.52 26.43
CA LEU A 525 14.18 -15.84 26.12
C LEU A 525 15.25 -16.94 26.04
N SER A 526 16.51 -16.61 26.37
CA SER A 526 17.66 -17.50 26.27
C SER A 526 17.82 -18.12 24.87
N ILE A 527 17.97 -17.27 23.85
CA ILE A 527 18.14 -17.68 22.44
C ILE A 527 19.60 -18.07 22.13
N ASP A 528 19.81 -18.84 21.06
CA ASP A 528 21.13 -19.26 20.57
C ASP A 528 21.03 -19.42 19.05
N LEU A 529 21.34 -18.35 18.32
CA LEU A 529 21.06 -18.24 16.88
C LEU A 529 22.04 -19.10 16.06
N GLY A 530 23.24 -19.35 16.59
CA GLY A 530 24.27 -20.17 15.96
C GLY A 530 25.11 -19.44 14.90
N THR A 531 26.29 -20.00 14.57
CA THR A 531 27.19 -19.49 13.50
C THR A 531 27.87 -20.64 12.74
N GLY A 532 27.07 -21.64 12.35
CA GLY A 532 27.49 -22.85 11.68
C GLY A 532 28.38 -22.62 10.44
N SER A 533 29.00 -23.70 9.94
CA SER A 533 29.81 -23.63 8.71
C SER A 533 28.99 -23.53 7.42
N ASN A 534 27.67 -23.67 7.52
CA ASN A 534 26.67 -23.58 6.45
C ASN A 534 25.68 -22.45 6.79
N SER A 535 24.66 -22.23 5.96
CA SER A 535 23.56 -21.32 6.31
C SER A 535 22.87 -21.75 7.61
N ASP A 536 22.59 -20.77 8.46
CA ASP A 536 21.72 -20.87 9.62
C ASP A 536 20.44 -20.06 9.35
N ALA A 537 19.38 -20.29 10.12
CA ALA A 537 18.12 -19.58 9.91
C ALA A 537 17.40 -19.25 11.22
N VAL A 538 16.70 -18.12 11.21
CA VAL A 538 15.73 -17.70 12.22
C VAL A 538 14.49 -17.18 11.53
N ARG A 539 13.31 -17.47 12.10
CA ARG A 539 12.04 -16.97 11.59
C ARG A 539 11.08 -16.65 12.72
N VAL A 540 10.20 -15.71 12.45
CA VAL A 540 9.02 -15.44 13.26
C VAL A 540 7.84 -16.19 12.66
N VAL A 541 7.13 -16.94 13.49
CA VAL A 541 5.97 -17.74 13.08
C VAL A 541 4.76 -17.22 13.83
N ASN A 542 3.70 -16.89 13.11
CA ASN A 542 2.46 -16.41 13.70
C ASN A 542 1.75 -17.51 14.49
N CYS A 543 0.72 -17.12 15.21
CA CYS A 543 -0.09 -18.03 16.01
C CYS A 543 -0.88 -19.09 15.19
N LEU A 544 -0.96 -18.97 13.85
CA LEU A 544 -1.49 -20.02 12.96
C LEU A 544 -0.41 -21.03 12.52
N GLY A 545 0.85 -20.81 12.89
CA GLY A 545 1.96 -21.65 12.47
C GLY A 545 2.55 -21.27 11.10
N GLU A 546 2.23 -20.08 10.58
CA GLU A 546 2.73 -19.59 9.31
C GLU A 546 3.95 -18.68 9.55
N PRO A 547 5.06 -18.86 8.80
CA PRO A 547 6.17 -17.91 8.82
C PRO A 547 5.70 -16.52 8.40
N VAL A 548 6.11 -15.51 9.15
CA VAL A 548 5.83 -14.09 8.86
C VAL A 548 7.04 -13.41 8.25
N ASP A 549 8.23 -13.80 8.70
CA ASP A 549 9.50 -13.31 8.19
C ASP A 549 10.58 -14.34 8.53
N THR A 550 11.48 -14.58 7.58
CA THR A 550 12.59 -15.52 7.71
C THR A 550 13.92 -14.89 7.29
N VAL A 551 14.91 -14.95 8.19
CA VAL A 551 16.29 -14.60 7.86
C VAL A 551 17.11 -15.87 7.72
N VAL A 552 17.53 -16.16 6.49
CA VAL A 552 18.55 -17.16 6.19
C VAL A 552 19.88 -16.46 5.99
N TYR A 553 20.88 -16.79 6.81
CA TYR A 553 22.17 -16.10 6.81
C TYR A 553 23.34 -17.06 6.69
N SER A 554 24.43 -16.56 6.09
CA SER A 554 25.59 -17.33 5.61
C SER A 554 25.29 -18.19 4.38
N ASP A 555 26.32 -18.48 3.60
CA ASP A 555 26.31 -19.44 2.50
C ASP A 555 27.22 -20.65 2.80
N PRO A 556 27.03 -21.82 2.17
CA PRO A 556 25.90 -22.21 1.31
C PRO A 556 24.70 -22.83 2.07
N ASN A 557 23.51 -22.77 1.46
CA ASN A 557 22.26 -23.39 1.98
C ASN A 557 22.17 -24.89 1.68
N GLU A 558 23.10 -25.68 2.23
CA GLU A 558 23.11 -27.14 2.06
C GLU A 558 21.93 -27.83 2.77
N ASN A 559 21.33 -27.16 3.76
CA ASN A 559 20.22 -27.68 4.55
C ASN A 559 18.85 -27.43 3.91
N SER A 560 18.80 -26.77 2.75
CA SER A 560 17.56 -26.44 2.04
C SER A 560 16.57 -25.64 2.90
N TRP A 561 17.09 -24.66 3.65
CA TRP A 561 16.26 -23.68 4.35
C TRP A 561 15.25 -23.05 3.42
N VAL A 562 14.06 -22.84 3.94
CA VAL A 562 12.91 -22.27 3.25
C VAL A 562 12.67 -20.87 3.80
N ASP A 563 12.51 -19.89 2.91
CA ASP A 563 12.10 -18.53 3.25
C ASP A 563 10.60 -18.47 3.59
N ASP A 564 10.14 -17.30 4.02
CA ASP A 564 8.77 -17.04 4.43
C ASP A 564 7.76 -17.02 3.25
N SER A 565 8.23 -16.99 2.00
CA SER A 565 7.40 -17.27 0.82
C SER A 565 7.08 -18.77 0.65
N GLY A 566 7.80 -19.63 1.39
CA GLY A 566 7.72 -21.08 1.28
C GLY A 566 8.64 -21.69 0.22
N ALA A 567 9.52 -20.89 -0.41
CA ALA A 567 10.50 -21.35 -1.38
C ALA A 567 11.84 -21.72 -0.70
N VAL A 568 12.64 -22.59 -1.33
CA VAL A 568 14.00 -22.85 -0.84
C VAL A 568 14.84 -21.59 -1.06
N ALA A 569 15.38 -21.02 0.02
CA ALA A 569 16.12 -19.77 0.00
C ALA A 569 17.34 -19.88 -0.94
N THR A 570 17.45 -18.92 -1.85
CA THR A 570 18.58 -18.79 -2.78
C THR A 570 19.36 -17.48 -2.60
N SER A 571 18.83 -16.55 -1.80
CA SER A 571 19.44 -15.29 -1.39
C SER A 571 19.70 -15.35 0.12
N PHE A 572 20.89 -14.96 0.56
CA PHE A 572 21.32 -15.14 1.96
C PHE A 572 21.85 -13.83 2.51
N ALA A 573 21.47 -13.52 3.75
CA ALA A 573 22.08 -12.44 4.48
C ALA A 573 23.59 -12.74 4.73
N PRO A 574 24.45 -11.71 4.80
CA PRO A 574 25.88 -11.90 5.03
C PRO A 574 26.19 -12.69 6.30
N LYS A 575 27.25 -13.49 6.29
CA LYS A 575 27.74 -14.16 7.51
C LYS A 575 28.41 -13.15 8.44
N PRO A 576 27.93 -12.96 9.69
CA PRO A 576 28.58 -12.08 10.63
C PRO A 576 29.81 -12.74 11.27
N ASN A 577 30.85 -11.95 11.52
CA ASN A 577 31.93 -12.35 12.42
C ASN A 577 31.54 -12.06 13.88
N SER A 578 32.41 -12.43 14.82
CA SER A 578 32.19 -12.14 16.23
C SER A 578 32.04 -10.63 16.47
N GLU A 579 30.99 -10.23 17.18
CA GLU A 579 30.59 -8.84 17.47
C GLU A 579 29.95 -8.05 16.32
N GLU A 580 29.79 -8.63 15.14
CA GLU A 580 29.07 -8.00 14.02
C GLU A 580 27.60 -8.44 14.03
N SER A 581 26.69 -7.52 13.77
CA SER A 581 25.29 -7.84 13.53
C SER A 581 25.00 -7.88 12.04
N ILE A 582 23.93 -8.58 11.70
CA ILE A 582 23.26 -8.47 10.42
C ILE A 582 22.02 -7.62 10.67
N GLY A 583 21.87 -6.51 9.96
CA GLY A 583 20.66 -5.69 10.07
C GLY A 583 20.03 -5.43 8.71
N ARG A 584 18.74 -5.13 8.73
CA ARG A 584 18.02 -4.75 7.52
C ARG A 584 18.65 -3.48 6.95
N ARG A 585 18.71 -3.42 5.61
CA ARG A 585 19.18 -2.24 4.89
C ARG A 585 18.20 -1.07 5.05
N ILE A 586 16.92 -1.38 5.13
CA ILE A 586 15.83 -0.45 5.41
C ILE A 586 14.92 -1.13 6.43
N ASP A 587 14.73 -0.49 7.57
CA ASP A 587 13.88 -1.04 8.64
C ASP A 587 12.45 -1.28 8.13
N GLY A 588 11.89 -2.45 8.44
CA GLY A 588 10.52 -2.81 8.06
C GLY A 588 10.32 -3.32 6.62
N VAL A 589 11.33 -3.24 5.73
CA VAL A 589 11.21 -3.74 4.35
C VAL A 589 11.61 -5.20 4.29
N ASP A 590 10.72 -6.04 3.77
CA ASP A 590 10.92 -7.48 3.58
C ASP A 590 10.55 -7.90 2.15
N THR A 591 11.54 -8.39 1.40
CA THR A 591 11.36 -8.84 0.01
C THR A 591 11.29 -10.37 -0.11
N ASN A 592 11.22 -11.10 1.02
CA ASN A 592 11.41 -12.56 1.11
C ASN A 592 12.81 -13.02 0.62
N GLN A 593 13.77 -12.11 0.46
CA GLN A 593 15.11 -12.40 -0.04
C GLN A 593 16.15 -11.84 0.91
N SER A 594 16.58 -12.65 1.89
CA SER A 594 17.45 -12.18 2.98
C SER A 594 18.74 -11.50 2.49
N GLY A 595 19.29 -11.85 1.32
CA GLY A 595 20.49 -11.20 0.77
C GLY A 595 20.25 -9.81 0.16
N ASP A 596 19.00 -9.48 -0.18
CA ASP A 596 18.59 -8.14 -0.62
C ASP A 596 18.19 -7.27 0.58
N ASP A 597 17.57 -7.89 1.58
CA ASP A 597 17.03 -7.20 2.75
C ASP A 597 18.10 -6.83 3.78
N PHE A 598 19.16 -7.63 3.91
CA PHE A 598 20.13 -7.49 4.99
C PHE A 598 21.53 -7.06 4.53
N THR A 599 22.24 -6.40 5.45
CA THR A 599 23.66 -6.06 5.34
C THR A 599 24.40 -6.35 6.65
N LEU A 600 25.72 -6.39 6.58
CA LEU A 600 26.58 -6.55 7.74
C LEU A 600 26.84 -5.19 8.40
N TYR A 601 26.61 -5.08 9.70
CA TYR A 601 27.00 -3.93 10.50
C TYR A 601 28.24 -4.26 11.35
N LEU A 602 29.23 -3.36 11.29
CA LEU A 602 30.43 -3.48 12.09
C LEU A 602 30.11 -3.16 13.55
N VAL A 603 30.97 -3.58 14.49
CA VAL A 603 30.80 -3.37 15.95
C VAL A 603 30.44 -1.92 16.35
N SER A 604 30.86 -0.93 15.57
CA SER A 604 30.56 0.50 15.81
C SER A 604 29.18 0.97 15.32
N GLU A 605 28.49 0.14 14.54
CA GLU A 605 27.25 0.42 13.81
C GLU A 605 26.08 -0.45 14.28
N VAL A 606 26.32 -1.39 15.20
CA VAL A 606 25.30 -2.24 15.81
C VAL A 606 24.31 -1.40 16.62
N THR A 607 23.01 -1.60 16.41
CA THR A 607 21.92 -0.71 16.89
C THR A 607 20.85 -1.41 17.74
N PRO A 608 21.20 -2.16 18.80
CA PRO A 608 20.21 -2.93 19.54
C PRO A 608 19.14 -2.03 20.21
N GLY A 609 17.89 -2.17 19.79
CA GLY A 609 16.74 -1.44 20.27
C GLY A 609 16.54 -0.08 19.60
N PHE A 610 17.21 0.19 18.49
CA PHE A 610 17.20 1.45 17.76
C PHE A 610 17.23 1.21 16.25
N GLU A 611 16.77 2.19 15.47
CA GLU A 611 16.76 2.08 14.01
C GLU A 611 18.15 1.78 13.43
N ASN A 612 18.18 0.95 12.38
CA ASN A 612 19.41 0.61 11.71
C ASN A 612 20.01 1.84 11.00
N PRO A 613 21.35 1.94 10.89
CA PRO A 613 21.97 2.99 10.09
C PRO A 613 21.62 2.79 8.61
N VAL A 614 20.97 3.78 7.99
CA VAL A 614 20.74 3.77 6.54
C VAL A 614 22.09 3.63 5.79
N PRO A 615 22.27 2.58 4.97
CA PRO A 615 23.55 2.32 4.33
C PRO A 615 23.95 3.47 3.39
N PHE A 616 25.22 3.85 3.47
CA PHE A 616 25.79 4.89 2.62
C PHE A 616 25.94 4.36 1.18
N ASP A 617 25.06 4.78 0.28
CA ASP A 617 25.08 4.29 -1.09
C ASP A 617 26.33 4.76 -1.85
N CYS A 618 27.20 3.80 -2.17
CA CYS A 618 28.40 4.03 -2.99
C CYS A 618 28.09 3.99 -4.50
N ALA A 619 26.90 3.55 -4.92
CA ALA A 619 26.49 3.45 -6.31
C ALA A 619 25.84 4.73 -6.84
N ALA A 620 25.07 5.46 -6.03
CA ALA A 620 24.48 6.75 -6.40
C ALA A 620 25.52 7.88 -6.56
N ASN A 621 26.61 7.85 -5.79
CA ASN A 621 27.67 8.86 -5.87
C ASN A 621 28.75 8.50 -6.89
N GLY A 622 28.57 8.91 -8.14
CA GLY A 622 29.57 8.88 -9.22
C GLY A 622 30.86 9.72 -8.98
N ALA A 623 31.35 9.82 -7.75
CA ALA A 623 32.50 10.61 -7.36
C ALA A 623 33.49 9.86 -6.46
N LEU A 624 34.08 8.77 -6.97
CA LEU A 624 35.46 8.41 -6.61
C LEU A 624 36.47 9.01 -7.60
N ASN A 625 36.32 10.31 -7.91
CA ASN A 625 37.43 11.09 -8.44
C ASN A 625 38.25 11.65 -7.27
N GLY A 626 38.99 10.79 -6.56
CA GLY A 626 40.02 11.28 -5.64
C GLY A 626 40.46 10.40 -4.48
N LEU A 627 39.75 9.32 -4.13
CA LEU A 627 40.23 8.44 -3.06
C LEU A 627 41.24 7.42 -3.62
N VAL A 628 42.51 7.80 -3.58
CA VAL A 628 43.60 6.83 -3.72
C VAL A 628 43.59 6.00 -2.44
N ILE A 629 43.25 4.71 -2.55
CA ILE A 629 43.54 3.73 -1.51
C ILE A 629 45.07 3.63 -1.40
N ASN A 630 45.65 4.45 -0.54
CA ASN A 630 47.06 4.40 -0.15
C ASN A 630 47.15 3.78 1.24
N GLU A 631 46.88 2.48 1.33
CA GLU A 631 47.53 1.51 2.23
C GLU A 631 46.69 0.24 2.28
N ILE A 632 47.02 -0.73 1.41
CA ILE A 632 46.91 -2.11 1.85
C ILE A 632 48.06 -2.29 2.85
N MET A 633 47.76 -2.28 4.15
CA MET A 633 48.67 -2.75 5.19
C MET A 633 48.88 -4.26 4.99
N THR A 634 49.71 -4.62 4.02
CA THR A 634 50.38 -5.92 4.01
C THR A 634 51.64 -5.78 4.84
N THR A 635 51.68 -6.42 6.01
CA THR A 635 52.94 -6.91 6.55
C THR A 635 53.09 -8.36 6.11
N PRO A 636 54.00 -8.69 5.17
CA PRO A 636 54.41 -10.06 4.95
C PRO A 636 55.71 -10.34 5.70
N ASP A 637 55.64 -11.19 6.72
CA ASP A 637 56.75 -12.08 7.13
C ASP A 637 56.10 -13.18 7.99
N THR A 638 56.16 -14.49 7.69
CA THR A 638 57.16 -15.30 6.99
C THR A 638 56.52 -16.58 6.45
N ALA A 639 56.92 -17.00 5.23
CA ALA A 639 57.05 -18.37 4.67
C ALA A 639 56.06 -19.48 5.11
N VAL A 640 55.44 -20.27 4.21
CA VAL A 640 56.06 -21.41 3.49
C VAL A 640 55.22 -21.83 2.25
N GLY A 641 55.90 -21.97 1.10
CA GLY A 641 55.70 -23.08 0.13
C GLY A 641 54.68 -22.89 -1.02
N PRO A 642 55.10 -23.01 -2.31
CA PRO A 642 54.20 -22.85 -3.45
C PRO A 642 53.51 -24.17 -3.82
N GLY A 643 52.17 -24.16 -3.82
CA GLY A 643 51.32 -25.24 -4.30
C GLY A 643 50.27 -24.70 -5.27
N ARG A 644 50.60 -24.77 -6.56
CA ARG A 644 49.77 -24.78 -7.78
C ARG A 644 48.24 -24.85 -7.55
N VAL A 645 47.53 -23.81 -7.99
CA VAL A 645 46.06 -23.76 -8.10
C VAL A 645 45.68 -24.06 -9.56
N ASP A 646 44.82 -25.06 -9.75
CA ASP A 646 43.88 -25.13 -10.87
C ASP A 646 42.56 -24.53 -10.39
#